data_AF-A0A4Y7NIA3-F1
#
_entry.id   AF-A0A4Y7NIA3-F1
#
_cell.length_a   1.000
_cell.length_b   1.000
_cell.length_c   1.000
_cell.angle_alpha   90.00
_cell.angle_beta   90.00
_cell.angle_gamma   90.00
#
_symmetry.space_group_name_H-M   'P 1'
#
loop_
_entity.id
_entity.type
_entity.pdbx_description
1 polymer ?
#
loop_
_entity_poly.entity_id
_entity_poly.type
_entity_poly.pdbx_seq_one_letter_code
_entity_poly.pdbx_strand_id
1 'polypeptide(L)'
;MQSEESVVKSERFLCGVVEGFYGRPWTLDQRKDLFIKLREWGMNSYLYAPKDDYKHRAYWRDLYSVEEAEHLSNLIAAAKESNITFIYAISPGLDITYSSPKELATLKRKLDQLVQCGCSAFALLFDDIESEMTESDKEAFQSFAQAQVAVTNEMYDYLNQPTGFLFCPTEYCSSRAVPDVPSSEYLNTVGSKLAPGIDVMWTGPKVISRIITPASIDEVAEVLRRKPVIWDNLHANDYDQKRLFLGPYSGRSAVLLSKLNGVLTNPNCEYGANFVAIHTLAQWSKCTSDFNTGIGHSNEAVNADIKLEQENPNGRNEEDDSSFPEHVYHPRSALKKSLLLWLPEFRRTKSMWGPMTKPHGGGAPPVSFTTETTNVATSNTSSIEEKSNSPSPDAMPSADRSSRETEEIVSDATLTPCLADGTESTESASMVSLDRVAEGLEPMETVELVEGASSISSQSKNSEVEEVDDETKESPLKEDMSNIPDVEEGDVVMRENERKEDEEPYQMTVDDLTLLCDISYLPFEHGPLGMQLLQEFSWLKCNAHLIANKDKKENAADRPEVMEWHERAEKFDGMSKAMNRLFTRLTYINNRELLYDLYPYVWDMRGIVALLNSYVKWLVHQGSKQGFFHGEQEPWVFRGGLVADLQRLLPLDSMNDLFLYKTPDTPTRQVYTIRPFLSSDERTVYDLCRSLYVSRKSSSCENVENSLQTYPDLVGDVYFGAYSVLSSELCFVVEDDQTIVGYAAVAADTKEFYRKVRAAWLPELQSKYPELLQMNQSEPNSPQHIRVLTCFLSLEL
;
A
#
# COMPACT_ATOMS: atom_id res chain seq x y z
N MET A 1 38.93 -20.07 53.76
CA MET A 1 38.11 -21.22 53.35
C MET A 1 36.71 -20.69 53.10
N GLN A 2 36.23 -20.76 51.85
CA GLN A 2 34.85 -20.46 51.40
C GLN A 2 34.13 -19.21 51.94
N SER A 3 34.03 -18.16 51.12
CA SER A 3 32.76 -17.46 50.84
C SER A 3 32.91 -16.42 49.70
N GLU A 4 33.37 -16.85 48.53
CA GLU A 4 33.26 -16.08 47.27
C GLU A 4 32.46 -16.92 46.28
N GLU A 5 31.17 -16.62 46.10
CA GLU A 5 30.35 -17.11 44.99
C GLU A 5 29.01 -16.33 44.92
N SER A 6 28.28 -16.50 43.81
CA SER A 6 26.92 -15.97 43.56
C SER A 6 26.67 -14.45 43.51
N VAL A 7 27.60 -13.68 42.93
CA VAL A 7 27.15 -12.50 42.14
C VAL A 7 26.50 -13.02 40.85
N VAL A 8 25.17 -13.15 40.88
CA VAL A 8 24.39 -13.54 39.69
C VAL A 8 24.55 -12.46 38.63
N LYS A 9 25.08 -12.83 37.45
CA LYS A 9 25.02 -11.96 36.26
C LYS A 9 23.55 -11.71 35.95
N SER A 10 23.10 -10.46 36.00
CA SER A 10 21.82 -10.09 35.40
C SER A 10 21.94 -10.25 33.89
N GLU A 11 21.25 -11.25 33.31
CA GLU A 11 21.15 -11.42 31.86
C GLU A 11 20.57 -10.13 31.25
N ARG A 12 21.28 -9.52 30.29
CA ARG A 12 20.84 -8.25 29.66
C ARG A 12 19.89 -8.58 28.52
N PHE A 13 18.60 -8.70 28.86
CA PHE A 13 17.53 -8.88 27.87
C PHE A 13 17.64 -7.81 26.77
N LEU A 14 17.85 -8.21 25.52
CA LEU A 14 17.99 -7.29 24.40
C LEU A 14 16.60 -6.80 23.97
N CYS A 15 16.29 -5.53 24.20
CA CYS A 15 15.04 -4.92 23.74
C CYS A 15 15.37 -3.76 22.80
N GLY A 16 14.89 -3.82 21.56
CA GLY A 16 15.39 -2.91 20.53
C GLY A 16 14.70 -3.00 19.18
N VAL A 17 15.40 -2.45 18.19
CA VAL A 17 15.01 -2.45 16.77
C VAL A 17 16.14 -3.09 15.96
N VAL A 18 15.77 -3.87 14.96
CA VAL A 18 16.66 -4.25 13.85
C VAL A 18 16.26 -3.45 12.62
N GLU A 19 17.22 -2.80 11.99
CA GLU A 19 17.05 -2.22 10.65
C GLU A 19 17.47 -3.31 9.66
N GLY A 20 16.56 -4.24 9.35
CA GLY A 20 16.88 -5.50 8.65
C GLY A 20 16.03 -5.80 7.42
N PHE A 21 15.19 -4.84 7.01
CA PHE A 21 14.30 -4.87 5.86
C PHE A 21 15.03 -4.64 4.52
N TYR A 22 14.33 -4.95 3.43
CA TYR A 22 14.72 -4.61 2.07
C TYR A 22 14.24 -3.21 1.64
N GLY A 23 15.05 -2.51 0.85
CA GLY A 23 14.79 -1.14 0.41
C GLY A 23 15.61 -0.09 1.16
N ARG A 24 15.30 1.19 0.87
CA ARG A 24 16.11 2.36 1.24
C ARG A 24 16.43 2.40 2.75
N PRO A 25 17.71 2.29 3.15
CA PRO A 25 18.10 2.37 4.56
C PRO A 25 17.80 3.74 5.19
N TRP A 26 17.64 3.77 6.51
CA TRP A 26 17.39 5.01 7.27
C TRP A 26 18.59 5.95 7.23
N THR A 27 18.32 7.25 7.32
CA THR A 27 19.37 8.28 7.36
C THR A 27 20.07 8.30 8.72
N LEU A 28 21.28 8.88 8.75
CA LEU A 28 22.05 9.06 9.99
C LEU A 28 21.24 9.78 11.08
N ASP A 29 20.44 10.78 10.71
CA ASP A 29 19.69 11.57 11.69
C ASP A 29 18.37 10.90 12.11
N GLN A 30 17.75 10.09 11.23
CA GLN A 30 16.67 9.17 11.63
C GLN A 30 17.17 8.15 12.66
N ARG A 31 18.34 7.54 12.44
CA ARG A 31 18.96 6.60 13.39
C ARG A 31 19.35 7.26 14.72
N LYS A 32 19.80 8.53 14.71
CA LYS A 32 20.06 9.28 15.96
C LYS A 32 18.77 9.62 16.74
N ASP A 33 17.73 10.09 16.05
CA ASP A 33 16.40 10.34 16.66
C ASP A 33 15.79 9.03 17.20
N LEU A 34 16.05 7.89 16.55
CA LEU A 34 15.72 6.55 17.06
C LEU A 34 16.47 6.23 18.35
N PHE A 35 17.79 6.41 18.43
CA PHE A 35 18.56 6.08 19.65
C PHE A 35 18.09 6.88 20.87
N ILE A 36 17.73 8.16 20.67
CA ILE A 36 17.12 9.03 21.68
C ILE A 36 15.78 8.47 22.16
N LYS A 37 14.89 8.10 21.23
CA LYS A 37 13.57 7.50 21.54
C LYS A 37 13.69 6.14 22.23
N LEU A 38 14.54 5.24 21.74
CA LEU A 38 14.81 3.94 22.36
C LEU A 38 15.22 4.11 23.83
N ARG A 39 16.18 5.01 24.11
CA ARG A 39 16.64 5.35 25.46
C ARG A 39 15.50 5.86 26.35
N GLU A 40 14.72 6.81 25.85
CA GLU A 40 13.60 7.43 26.59
C GLU A 40 12.46 6.44 26.86
N TRP A 41 12.27 5.47 25.97
CA TRP A 41 11.33 4.38 26.16
C TRP A 41 11.90 3.19 26.95
N GLY A 42 13.16 3.24 27.40
CA GLY A 42 13.79 2.19 28.20
C GLY A 42 14.25 0.95 27.42
N MET A 43 14.33 1.06 26.09
CA MET A 43 14.94 0.07 25.20
C MET A 43 16.45 0.27 25.16
N ASN A 44 17.21 -0.75 24.72
CA ASN A 44 18.63 -0.87 25.03
C ASN A 44 19.53 -1.40 23.90
N SER A 45 18.97 -1.71 22.72
CA SER A 45 19.69 -2.36 21.60
C SER A 45 19.26 -1.82 20.23
N TYR A 46 20.18 -1.80 19.28
CA TYR A 46 19.92 -1.57 17.85
C TYR A 46 20.83 -2.47 17.01
N LEU A 47 20.24 -3.21 16.08
CA LEU A 47 20.94 -4.11 15.16
C LEU A 47 20.97 -3.49 13.76
N TYR A 48 22.17 -3.14 13.30
CA TYR A 48 22.42 -2.66 11.95
C TYR A 48 22.52 -3.85 11.00
N ALA A 49 21.48 -4.09 10.21
CA ALA A 49 21.42 -5.19 9.22
C ALA A 49 20.77 -4.80 7.86
N PRO A 50 20.86 -3.55 7.37
CA PRO A 50 20.06 -3.11 6.21
C PRO A 50 20.46 -3.91 4.96
N LYS A 51 19.47 -4.53 4.29
CA LYS A 51 19.73 -5.42 3.15
C LYS A 51 20.33 -4.68 1.95
N ASP A 52 19.99 -3.39 1.81
CA ASP A 52 20.45 -2.50 0.74
C ASP A 52 21.81 -1.81 1.03
N ASP A 53 22.45 -2.02 2.19
CA ASP A 53 23.90 -1.75 2.29
C ASP A 53 24.63 -2.88 1.56
N TYR A 54 25.12 -2.57 0.35
CA TYR A 54 25.92 -3.51 -0.44
C TYR A 54 27.09 -4.10 0.37
N LYS A 55 27.74 -3.32 1.23
CA LYS A 55 28.89 -3.76 2.03
C LYS A 55 28.51 -4.50 3.33
N HIS A 56 27.22 -4.64 3.62
CA HIS A 56 26.68 -5.55 4.64
C HIS A 56 26.41 -6.95 4.07
N ARG A 57 26.01 -7.07 2.80
CA ARG A 57 25.62 -8.36 2.16
C ARG A 57 26.32 -8.65 0.83
N ALA A 58 25.96 -7.95 -0.26
CA ALA A 58 26.39 -8.29 -1.62
C ALA A 58 27.91 -8.24 -1.85
N TYR A 59 28.58 -7.27 -1.23
CA TYR A 59 30.03 -7.03 -1.28
C TYR A 59 30.61 -7.03 0.14
N TRP A 60 30.21 -8.00 0.98
CA TRP A 60 30.61 -8.10 2.40
C TRP A 60 32.14 -8.12 2.62
N ARG A 61 32.92 -8.55 1.62
CA ARG A 61 34.39 -8.58 1.60
C ARG A 61 35.03 -7.19 1.53
N ASP A 62 34.31 -6.21 1.01
CA ASP A 62 34.81 -4.86 0.82
C ASP A 62 34.80 -4.07 2.13
N LEU A 63 35.91 -3.40 2.37
CA LEU A 63 36.03 -2.47 3.49
C LEU A 63 35.19 -1.22 3.19
N TYR A 64 34.69 -0.61 4.26
CA TYR A 64 34.13 0.72 4.18
C TYR A 64 35.22 1.73 3.78
N SER A 65 34.86 2.77 3.02
CA SER A 65 35.76 3.88 2.70
C SER A 65 36.09 4.70 3.96
N VAL A 66 36.95 5.71 3.84
CA VAL A 66 37.27 6.59 4.99
C VAL A 66 36.01 7.33 5.45
N GLU A 67 35.22 7.81 4.49
CA GLU A 67 33.98 8.56 4.70
C GLU A 67 32.88 7.66 5.25
N GLU A 68 32.71 6.45 4.72
CA GLU A 68 31.75 5.46 5.24
C GLU A 68 32.12 5.01 6.67
N ALA A 69 33.41 4.78 6.94
CA ALA A 69 33.90 4.41 8.28
C ALA A 69 33.77 5.57 9.29
N GLU A 70 33.95 6.82 8.86
CA GLU A 70 33.67 8.01 9.68
C GLU A 70 32.16 8.12 9.98
N HIS A 71 31.29 7.93 9.00
CA HIS A 71 29.83 7.90 9.23
C HIS A 71 29.42 6.80 10.22
N LEU A 72 29.99 5.58 10.10
CA LEU A 72 29.73 4.48 11.03
C LEU A 72 30.29 4.76 12.43
N SER A 73 31.49 5.32 12.55
CA SER A 73 32.08 5.72 13.83
C SER A 73 31.21 6.75 14.56
N ASN A 74 30.70 7.76 13.84
CA ASN A 74 29.79 8.77 14.37
C ASN A 74 28.42 8.17 14.76
N LEU A 75 27.93 7.17 14.05
CA LEU A 75 26.69 6.44 14.37
C LEU A 75 26.85 5.58 15.64
N ILE A 76 27.96 4.84 15.76
CA ILE A 76 28.31 4.02 16.93
C ILE A 76 28.49 4.91 18.18
N ALA A 77 29.13 6.07 18.03
CA ALA A 77 29.26 7.07 19.10
C ALA A 77 27.89 7.55 19.61
N ALA A 78 26.98 7.95 18.71
CA ALA A 78 25.64 8.42 19.08
C ALA A 78 24.77 7.34 19.76
N ALA A 79 24.91 6.07 19.35
CA ALA A 79 24.27 4.94 20.04
C ALA A 79 24.79 4.79 21.48
N LYS A 80 26.12 4.86 21.65
CA LYS A 80 26.80 4.77 22.95
C LYS A 80 26.44 5.93 23.88
N GLU A 81 26.38 7.16 23.38
CA GLU A 81 25.89 8.35 24.11
C GLU A 81 24.42 8.19 24.55
N SER A 82 23.64 7.41 23.80
CA SER A 82 22.26 7.07 24.12
C SER A 82 22.10 5.82 25.01
N ASN A 83 23.21 5.18 25.43
CA ASN A 83 23.25 3.89 26.14
C ASN A 83 22.68 2.68 25.36
N ILE A 84 22.53 2.81 24.05
CA ILE A 84 22.07 1.75 23.15
C ILE A 84 23.25 0.86 22.77
N THR A 85 23.09 -0.47 22.91
CA THR A 85 24.03 -1.43 22.32
C THR A 85 23.89 -1.36 20.80
N PHE A 86 24.87 -0.77 20.11
CA PHE A 86 24.99 -0.88 18.66
C PHE A 86 25.58 -2.25 18.31
N ILE A 87 24.86 -3.01 17.49
CA ILE A 87 25.25 -4.35 17.04
C ILE A 87 25.44 -4.29 15.52
N TYR A 88 26.64 -4.60 15.02
CA TYR A 88 26.91 -4.64 13.59
C TYR A 88 26.69 -6.05 13.03
N ALA A 89 25.70 -6.23 12.16
CA ALA A 89 25.51 -7.48 11.44
C ALA A 89 26.39 -7.55 10.18
N ILE A 90 26.56 -8.76 9.64
CA ILE A 90 27.08 -8.99 8.29
C ILE A 90 26.49 -10.29 7.72
N SER A 91 26.12 -10.28 6.43
CA SER A 91 25.50 -11.40 5.70
C SER A 91 26.46 -12.01 4.66
N PRO A 92 27.50 -12.79 5.06
CA PRO A 92 28.44 -13.38 4.10
C PRO A 92 27.87 -14.58 3.31
N GLY A 93 26.71 -15.11 3.73
CA GLY A 93 26.20 -16.42 3.30
C GLY A 93 25.84 -16.58 1.81
N LEU A 94 25.81 -15.52 1.00
CA LEU A 94 25.48 -15.60 -0.43
C LEU A 94 26.57 -16.26 -1.27
N ASP A 95 27.85 -16.04 -0.94
CA ASP A 95 28.96 -16.44 -1.80
C ASP A 95 30.26 -16.79 -1.04
N ILE A 96 30.18 -17.02 0.29
CA ILE A 96 31.32 -17.43 1.10
C ILE A 96 31.69 -18.89 0.85
N THR A 97 32.97 -19.15 0.56
CA THR A 97 33.56 -20.49 0.69
C THR A 97 34.00 -20.70 2.14
N TYR A 98 33.19 -21.38 2.94
CA TYR A 98 33.35 -21.51 4.41
C TYR A 98 34.70 -22.09 4.83
N SER A 99 35.27 -22.98 4.02
CA SER A 99 36.55 -23.67 4.23
C SER A 99 37.79 -22.84 3.84
N SER A 100 37.61 -21.71 3.15
CA SER A 100 38.69 -20.93 2.58
C SER A 100 39.37 -20.01 3.61
N PRO A 101 40.65 -20.21 3.96
CA PRO A 101 41.34 -19.33 4.92
C PRO A 101 41.45 -17.87 4.44
N LYS A 102 41.35 -17.64 3.11
CA LYS A 102 41.30 -16.31 2.52
C LYS A 102 40.00 -15.59 2.87
N GLU A 103 38.86 -16.30 2.88
CA GLU A 103 37.56 -15.73 3.24
C GLU A 103 37.50 -15.41 4.73
N LEU A 104 37.98 -16.33 5.58
CA LEU A 104 38.06 -16.13 7.02
C LEU A 104 38.97 -14.95 7.39
N ALA A 105 40.12 -14.80 6.72
CA ALA A 105 40.98 -13.63 6.88
C ALA A 105 40.33 -12.32 6.37
N THR A 106 39.50 -12.40 5.33
CA THR A 106 38.77 -11.23 4.79
C THR A 106 37.64 -10.79 5.72
N LEU A 107 36.89 -11.74 6.29
CA LEU A 107 35.84 -11.50 7.29
C LEU A 107 36.42 -10.90 8.57
N LYS A 108 37.55 -11.44 9.06
CA LYS A 108 38.30 -10.87 10.20
C LYS A 108 38.71 -9.42 9.95
N ARG A 109 39.38 -9.15 8.82
CA ARG A 109 39.80 -7.79 8.42
C ARG A 109 38.63 -6.80 8.32
N LYS A 110 37.45 -7.25 7.88
CA LYS A 110 36.22 -6.45 7.84
C LYS A 110 35.73 -6.14 9.27
N LEU A 111 35.64 -7.15 10.13
CA LEU A 111 35.23 -6.98 11.53
C LEU A 111 36.21 -6.10 12.32
N ASP A 112 37.53 -6.22 12.08
CA ASP A 112 38.56 -5.34 12.65
C ASP A 112 38.34 -3.86 12.33
N GLN A 113 37.85 -3.55 11.13
CA GLN A 113 37.51 -2.17 10.75
C GLN A 113 36.35 -1.63 11.61
N LEU A 114 35.34 -2.45 11.89
CA LEU A 114 34.22 -2.04 12.76
C LEU A 114 34.64 -1.95 14.23
N VAL A 115 35.57 -2.80 14.71
CA VAL A 115 36.20 -2.64 16.03
C VAL A 115 36.96 -1.31 16.11
N GLN A 116 37.68 -0.91 15.06
CA GLN A 116 38.35 0.38 14.98
C GLN A 116 37.37 1.57 14.93
N CYS A 117 36.18 1.39 14.35
CA CYS A 117 35.06 2.34 14.45
C CYS A 117 34.39 2.39 15.84
N GLY A 118 34.86 1.58 16.80
CA GLY A 118 34.37 1.53 18.18
C GLY A 118 33.24 0.53 18.43
N CYS A 119 32.92 -0.35 17.48
CA CYS A 119 31.91 -1.38 17.65
C CYS A 119 32.37 -2.49 18.62
N SER A 120 31.45 -3.01 19.43
CA SER A 120 31.73 -4.04 20.45
C SER A 120 30.68 -5.16 20.54
N ALA A 121 29.72 -5.19 19.62
CA ALA A 121 28.70 -6.23 19.50
C ALA A 121 28.43 -6.50 18.02
N PHE A 122 28.23 -7.77 17.66
CA PHE A 122 28.27 -8.23 16.27
C PHE A 122 27.18 -9.27 15.98
N ALA A 123 26.86 -9.49 14.71
CA ALA A 123 26.04 -10.62 14.28
C ALA A 123 26.52 -11.21 12.95
N LEU A 124 26.48 -12.53 12.79
CA LEU A 124 26.56 -13.19 11.48
C LEU A 124 25.16 -13.63 11.05
N LEU A 125 24.77 -13.27 9.83
CA LEU A 125 23.47 -13.60 9.27
C LEU A 125 23.60 -14.60 8.11
N PHE A 126 22.89 -15.72 8.24
CA PHE A 126 22.73 -16.72 7.18
C PHE A 126 21.25 -16.85 6.79
N ASP A 127 20.52 -15.74 6.88
CA ASP A 127 19.12 -15.57 6.48
C ASP A 127 18.98 -15.51 4.95
N ASP A 128 17.93 -16.12 4.41
CA ASP A 128 17.53 -16.03 2.99
C ASP A 128 18.67 -16.30 2.00
N ILE A 129 19.31 -17.46 2.19
CA ILE A 129 20.31 -18.08 1.31
C ILE A 129 19.90 -19.51 0.98
N GLU A 130 20.42 -20.06 -0.11
CA GLU A 130 20.26 -21.47 -0.46
C GLU A 130 21.16 -22.36 0.40
N SER A 131 20.80 -23.64 0.57
CA SER A 131 21.51 -24.59 1.43
C SER A 131 22.62 -25.37 0.74
N GLU A 132 23.04 -24.96 -0.46
CA GLU A 132 24.17 -25.57 -1.16
C GLU A 132 25.53 -25.09 -0.61
N MET A 133 26.51 -25.97 -0.67
CA MET A 133 27.90 -25.75 -0.32
C MET A 133 28.81 -25.96 -1.54
N THR A 134 29.95 -25.26 -1.60
CA THR A 134 30.98 -25.55 -2.61
C THR A 134 31.54 -26.97 -2.42
N GLU A 135 32.13 -27.57 -3.46
CA GLU A 135 32.79 -28.89 -3.31
C GLU A 135 33.89 -28.88 -2.24
N SER A 136 34.66 -27.80 -2.13
CA SER A 136 35.63 -27.60 -1.04
C SER A 136 35.01 -27.57 0.36
N ASP A 137 33.79 -27.03 0.49
CA ASP A 137 33.06 -27.00 1.75
C ASP A 137 32.41 -28.37 2.07
N LYS A 138 31.96 -29.11 1.04
CA LYS A 138 31.50 -30.51 1.13
C LYS A 138 32.64 -31.46 1.54
N GLU A 139 33.88 -31.19 1.14
CA GLU A 139 35.07 -31.92 1.62
C GLU A 139 35.45 -31.56 3.07
N ALA A 140 35.25 -30.31 3.49
CA ALA A 140 35.67 -29.82 4.80
C ALA A 140 34.62 -30.02 5.93
N PHE A 141 33.33 -30.01 5.61
CA PHE A 141 32.24 -29.99 6.59
C PHE A 141 31.17 -31.05 6.31
N GLN A 142 30.70 -31.70 7.39
CA GLN A 142 29.70 -32.76 7.31
C GLN A 142 28.28 -32.24 6.98
N SER A 143 28.00 -30.97 7.25
CA SER A 143 26.70 -30.33 6.98
C SER A 143 26.83 -28.80 6.92
N PHE A 144 25.86 -28.15 6.27
CA PHE A 144 25.78 -26.70 6.13
C PHE A 144 25.78 -25.98 7.49
N ALA A 145 25.05 -26.52 8.47
CA ALA A 145 25.08 -26.03 9.85
C ALA A 145 26.48 -26.10 10.47
N GLN A 146 27.26 -27.16 10.21
CA GLN A 146 28.63 -27.26 10.73
C GLN A 146 29.56 -26.22 10.09
N ALA A 147 29.41 -25.95 8.78
CA ALA A 147 30.18 -24.92 8.09
C ALA A 147 29.91 -23.53 8.69
N GLN A 148 28.63 -23.14 8.80
CA GLN A 148 28.21 -21.87 9.40
C GLN A 148 28.67 -21.73 10.86
N VAL A 149 28.49 -22.79 11.67
CA VAL A 149 28.90 -22.78 13.08
C VAL A 149 30.42 -22.68 13.24
N ALA A 150 31.20 -23.35 12.40
CA ALA A 150 32.67 -23.26 12.46
C ALA A 150 33.15 -21.82 12.23
N VAL A 151 32.66 -21.17 11.17
CA VAL A 151 32.97 -19.75 10.88
C VAL A 151 32.49 -18.84 11.99
N THR A 152 31.28 -19.06 12.52
CA THR A 152 30.70 -18.21 13.57
C THR A 152 31.49 -18.31 14.88
N ASN A 153 31.83 -19.52 15.32
CA ASN A 153 32.68 -19.73 16.49
C ASN A 153 34.07 -19.12 16.29
N GLU A 154 34.68 -19.26 15.11
CA GLU A 154 36.00 -18.67 14.82
C GLU A 154 35.99 -17.13 14.88
N MET A 155 34.94 -16.48 14.36
CA MET A 155 34.80 -15.02 14.48
C MET A 155 34.52 -14.57 15.92
N TYR A 156 33.72 -15.33 16.67
CA TYR A 156 33.43 -15.06 18.08
C TYR A 156 34.69 -15.15 18.96
N ASP A 157 35.49 -16.21 18.80
CA ASP A 157 36.76 -16.38 19.52
C ASP A 157 37.80 -15.32 19.09
N TYR A 158 37.89 -15.00 17.80
CA TYR A 158 38.78 -13.96 17.27
C TYR A 158 38.49 -12.58 17.86
N LEU A 159 37.20 -12.24 18.00
CA LEU A 159 36.74 -10.99 18.62
C LEU A 159 36.79 -11.01 20.17
N ASN A 160 37.45 -12.02 20.77
CA ASN A 160 37.60 -12.20 22.22
C ASN A 160 36.26 -12.40 22.97
N GLN A 161 35.35 -13.16 22.37
CA GLN A 161 34.08 -13.62 22.97
C GLN A 161 33.20 -12.46 23.50
N PRO A 162 32.81 -11.49 22.66
CA PRO A 162 32.08 -10.30 23.09
C PRO A 162 30.67 -10.67 23.62
N THR A 163 30.21 -9.94 24.65
CA THR A 163 28.94 -10.22 25.38
C THR A 163 27.67 -9.80 24.61
N GLY A 164 27.73 -9.84 23.29
CA GLY A 164 26.69 -9.38 22.37
C GLY A 164 27.04 -9.86 20.98
N PHE A 165 27.02 -11.18 20.78
CA PHE A 165 27.25 -11.81 19.49
C PHE A 165 26.02 -12.62 19.11
N LEU A 166 25.41 -12.34 17.97
CA LEU A 166 24.22 -13.05 17.48
C LEU A 166 24.49 -13.85 16.21
N PHE A 167 23.69 -14.90 16.03
CA PHE A 167 23.66 -15.76 14.85
C PHE A 167 22.25 -15.82 14.29
N CYS A 168 22.07 -15.47 13.01
CA CYS A 168 20.81 -15.75 12.31
C CYS A 168 20.96 -17.07 11.53
N PRO A 169 20.25 -18.14 11.93
CA PRO A 169 20.23 -19.39 11.19
C PRO A 169 19.54 -19.25 9.83
N THR A 170 19.80 -20.16 8.90
CA THR A 170 19.03 -20.26 7.65
C THR A 170 17.62 -20.79 7.91
N GLU A 171 17.47 -21.73 8.86
CA GLU A 171 16.18 -22.20 9.37
C GLU A 171 15.64 -21.29 10.50
N TYR A 172 15.43 -19.99 10.26
CA TYR A 172 15.10 -19.00 11.30
C TYR A 172 13.64 -18.97 11.81
N CYS A 173 12.79 -19.89 11.37
CA CYS A 173 11.41 -20.01 11.83
C CYS A 173 10.90 -21.44 11.70
N SER A 174 9.83 -21.81 12.43
CA SER A 174 9.37 -23.21 12.45
C SER A 174 8.98 -23.74 11.06
N SER A 175 8.50 -22.89 10.14
CA SER A 175 8.19 -23.30 8.77
C SER A 175 9.38 -23.33 7.80
N ARG A 176 10.61 -23.04 8.28
CA ARG A 176 11.86 -23.30 7.56
C ARG A 176 12.63 -24.49 8.16
N ALA A 177 12.23 -25.02 9.31
CA ALA A 177 12.88 -26.18 9.91
C ALA A 177 12.45 -27.47 9.22
N VAL A 178 13.40 -28.34 8.86
CA VAL A 178 13.14 -29.55 8.06
C VAL A 178 13.56 -30.81 8.84
N PRO A 179 12.65 -31.79 9.07
CA PRO A 179 11.21 -31.80 8.72
C PRO A 179 10.34 -30.96 9.69
N ASP A 180 10.85 -30.70 10.89
CA ASP A 180 10.21 -29.93 11.95
C ASP A 180 11.31 -29.38 12.91
N VAL A 181 10.92 -28.53 13.87
CA VAL A 181 11.89 -27.90 14.80
C VAL A 181 12.61 -28.94 15.68
N PRO A 182 11.94 -29.86 16.39
CA PRO A 182 12.61 -30.91 17.18
C PRO A 182 13.60 -31.77 16.38
N SER A 183 13.23 -32.14 15.15
CA SER A 183 13.92 -33.16 14.35
C SER A 183 14.94 -32.59 13.37
N SER A 184 15.01 -31.27 13.19
CA SER A 184 15.96 -30.63 12.26
C SER A 184 17.41 -30.93 12.67
N GLU A 185 18.15 -31.62 11.79
CA GLU A 185 19.59 -31.86 11.96
C GLU A 185 20.38 -30.54 11.92
N TYR A 186 19.91 -29.57 11.13
CA TYR A 186 20.49 -28.23 11.05
C TYR A 186 20.39 -27.52 12.41
N LEU A 187 19.19 -27.41 12.99
CA LEU A 187 18.98 -26.73 14.28
C LEU A 187 19.61 -27.50 15.45
N ASN A 188 19.57 -28.83 15.44
CA ASN A 188 20.30 -29.65 16.42
C ASN A 188 21.83 -29.46 16.31
N THR A 189 22.37 -29.28 15.10
CA THR A 189 23.79 -28.98 14.89
C THR A 189 24.16 -27.58 15.40
N VAL A 190 23.33 -26.57 15.11
CA VAL A 190 23.49 -25.21 15.66
C VAL A 190 23.45 -25.25 17.19
N GLY A 191 22.40 -25.81 17.78
CA GLY A 191 22.23 -25.88 19.24
C GLY A 191 23.33 -26.66 19.97
N SER A 192 23.90 -27.68 19.33
CA SER A 192 24.95 -28.53 19.93
C SER A 192 26.39 -28.06 19.71
N LYS A 193 26.69 -27.33 18.61
CA LYS A 193 28.07 -26.93 18.25
C LYS A 193 28.33 -25.42 18.34
N LEU A 194 27.31 -24.56 18.30
CA LEU A 194 27.49 -23.10 18.41
C LEU A 194 27.85 -22.72 19.86
N ALA A 195 28.86 -21.84 20.04
CA ALA A 195 29.38 -21.47 21.35
C ALA A 195 28.27 -20.92 22.29
N PRO A 196 28.27 -21.28 23.59
CA PRO A 196 27.15 -21.00 24.49
C PRO A 196 26.96 -19.51 24.82
N GLY A 197 27.96 -18.67 24.54
CA GLY A 197 27.86 -17.21 24.67
C GLY A 197 27.39 -16.47 23.41
N ILE A 198 27.02 -17.21 22.36
CA ILE A 198 26.39 -16.67 21.14
C ILE A 198 24.87 -16.84 21.25
N ASP A 199 24.14 -15.74 21.05
CA ASP A 199 22.68 -15.72 20.95
C ASP A 199 22.21 -16.17 19.56
N VAL A 200 21.05 -16.80 19.48
CA VAL A 200 20.45 -17.26 18.20
C VAL A 200 19.14 -16.52 17.96
N MET A 201 19.00 -15.99 16.75
CA MET A 201 17.80 -15.25 16.33
C MET A 201 16.71 -16.15 15.76
N TRP A 202 15.45 -15.77 15.97
CA TRP A 202 14.26 -16.55 15.60
C TRP A 202 13.06 -15.64 15.30
N THR A 203 12.26 -15.91 14.27
CA THR A 203 11.07 -15.10 13.95
C THR A 203 9.74 -15.71 14.40
N GLY A 204 9.79 -16.85 15.11
CA GLY A 204 8.62 -17.60 15.58
C GLY A 204 8.16 -18.70 14.62
N PRO A 205 6.86 -19.09 14.63
CA PRO A 205 6.33 -20.14 13.75
C PRO A 205 6.42 -19.87 12.23
N LYS A 206 6.55 -18.60 11.83
CA LYS A 206 6.62 -18.13 10.44
C LYS A 206 7.62 -16.96 10.33
N VAL A 207 8.00 -16.58 9.10
CA VAL A 207 8.78 -15.36 8.80
C VAL A 207 8.08 -14.13 9.41
N ILE A 208 6.77 -14.02 9.21
CA ILE A 208 5.88 -13.05 9.86
C ILE A 208 4.91 -13.86 10.73
N SER A 209 5.16 -13.92 12.04
CA SER A 209 4.32 -14.69 12.97
C SER A 209 3.11 -13.89 13.43
N ARG A 210 1.88 -14.38 13.20
CA ARG A 210 0.65 -13.79 13.79
C ARG A 210 0.66 -13.90 15.32
N ILE A 211 1.01 -15.07 15.82
CA ILE A 211 1.12 -15.37 17.26
C ILE A 211 2.45 -16.10 17.49
N ILE A 212 3.14 -15.76 18.58
CA ILE A 212 4.27 -16.53 19.12
C ILE A 212 3.83 -17.03 20.49
N THR A 213 3.79 -18.35 20.67
CA THR A 213 3.31 -18.98 21.92
C THR A 213 4.48 -19.37 22.83
N PRO A 214 4.29 -19.43 24.16
CA PRO A 214 5.30 -19.96 25.07
C PRO A 214 5.77 -21.37 24.69
N ALA A 215 4.85 -22.26 24.28
CA ALA A 215 5.18 -23.63 23.87
C ALA A 215 6.10 -23.68 22.62
N SER A 216 5.82 -22.86 21.60
CA SER A 216 6.68 -22.74 20.41
C SER A 216 8.05 -22.10 20.68
N ILE A 217 8.22 -21.45 21.84
CA ILE A 217 9.53 -20.95 22.30
C ILE A 217 10.26 -21.99 23.16
N ASP A 218 9.54 -22.77 23.97
CA ASP A 218 10.13 -23.90 24.70
C ASP A 218 10.67 -24.98 23.74
N GLU A 219 9.91 -25.31 22.69
CA GLU A 219 10.30 -26.25 21.62
C GLU A 219 11.64 -25.85 20.96
N VAL A 220 11.75 -24.63 20.46
CA VAL A 220 12.99 -24.18 19.81
C VAL A 220 14.13 -23.95 20.82
N ALA A 221 13.85 -23.56 22.06
CA ALA A 221 14.86 -23.39 23.10
C ALA A 221 15.47 -24.72 23.56
N GLU A 222 14.73 -25.83 23.52
CA GLU A 222 15.26 -27.18 23.77
C GLU A 222 16.26 -27.58 22.67
N VAL A 223 15.89 -27.43 21.41
CA VAL A 223 16.73 -27.78 20.25
C VAL A 223 17.98 -26.89 20.16
N LEU A 224 17.80 -25.56 20.30
CA LEU A 224 18.90 -24.60 20.31
C LEU A 224 19.72 -24.65 21.60
N ARG A 225 19.20 -25.24 22.69
CA ARG A 225 19.84 -25.33 24.03
C ARG A 225 20.13 -23.98 24.69
N ARG A 226 19.40 -22.94 24.29
CA ARG A 226 19.51 -21.54 24.76
C ARG A 226 18.17 -20.83 24.50
N LYS A 227 17.89 -19.77 25.27
CA LYS A 227 16.76 -18.87 24.99
C LYS A 227 17.03 -18.12 23.66
N PRO A 228 16.09 -18.06 22.70
CA PRO A 228 16.29 -17.28 21.47
C PRO A 228 16.13 -15.77 21.72
N VAL A 229 16.67 -14.98 20.80
CA VAL A 229 16.34 -13.56 20.62
C VAL A 229 15.34 -13.46 19.46
N ILE A 230 14.18 -12.83 19.67
CA ILE A 230 13.21 -12.71 18.59
C ILE A 230 13.63 -11.60 17.62
N TRP A 231 13.72 -11.93 16.33
CA TRP A 231 13.64 -10.97 15.24
C TRP A 231 12.18 -10.87 14.84
N ASP A 232 11.50 -9.76 15.17
CA ASP A 232 10.05 -9.67 15.03
C ASP A 232 9.60 -8.84 13.83
N ASN A 233 9.17 -9.53 12.77
CA ASN A 233 8.64 -8.94 11.54
C ASN A 233 7.13 -8.57 11.61
N LEU A 234 6.50 -8.50 12.81
CA LEU A 234 5.08 -8.12 12.95
C LEU A 234 4.71 -6.78 12.28
N HIS A 235 5.69 -5.88 12.13
CA HIS A 235 5.51 -4.54 11.57
C HIS A 235 6.32 -4.28 10.29
N ALA A 236 7.02 -5.27 9.75
CA ALA A 236 7.75 -5.13 8.48
C ALA A 236 6.77 -4.99 7.32
N ASN A 237 7.06 -4.14 6.32
CA ASN A 237 6.23 -3.95 5.12
C ASN A 237 7.01 -4.05 3.78
N ASP A 238 8.30 -4.34 3.82
CA ASP A 238 9.17 -4.47 2.64
C ASP A 238 8.66 -5.48 1.61
N TYR A 239 8.07 -6.59 2.07
CA TYR A 239 7.45 -7.61 1.24
C TYR A 239 6.20 -7.14 0.47
N ASP A 240 5.54 -6.06 0.90
CA ASP A 240 4.41 -5.45 0.19
C ASP A 240 4.30 -3.94 0.44
N GLN A 241 5.04 -3.17 -0.37
CA GLN A 241 5.10 -1.71 -0.44
C GLN A 241 3.74 -0.97 -0.64
N LYS A 242 2.61 -1.69 -0.68
CA LYS A 242 1.25 -1.11 -0.60
C LYS A 242 0.65 -1.13 0.81
N ARG A 243 1.35 -1.72 1.78
CA ARG A 243 0.88 -1.91 3.15
C ARG A 243 1.73 -1.11 4.13
N LEU A 244 1.11 -0.73 5.23
CA LEU A 244 1.72 -0.02 6.35
C LEU A 244 1.12 -0.57 7.64
N PHE A 245 1.93 -0.68 8.69
CA PHE A 245 1.54 -1.28 9.97
C PHE A 245 1.78 -0.31 11.13
N LEU A 246 0.68 0.31 11.55
CA LEU A 246 0.56 1.32 12.60
C LEU A 246 -0.21 0.80 13.83
N GLY A 247 -0.68 -0.45 13.80
CA GLY A 247 -1.32 -1.12 14.93
C GLY A 247 -0.36 -1.44 16.08
N PRO A 248 -0.87 -1.77 17.28
CA PRO A 248 -0.06 -2.09 18.45
C PRO A 248 0.61 -3.46 18.33
N TYR A 249 1.79 -3.60 18.92
CA TYR A 249 2.47 -4.89 19.11
C TYR A 249 1.55 -5.90 19.81
N SER A 250 1.40 -7.10 19.24
CA SER A 250 0.33 -8.04 19.59
C SER A 250 0.69 -9.50 19.25
N GLY A 251 -0.06 -10.46 19.79
CA GLY A 251 0.17 -11.90 19.56
C GLY A 251 1.41 -12.48 20.25
N ARG A 252 2.08 -11.71 21.12
CA ARG A 252 3.22 -12.16 21.94
C ARG A 252 2.84 -12.02 23.41
N SER A 253 2.72 -13.15 24.11
CA SER A 253 2.42 -13.17 25.55
C SER A 253 3.56 -12.53 26.34
N ALA A 254 3.27 -11.67 27.30
CA ALA A 254 4.26 -11.09 28.22
C ALA A 254 5.03 -12.17 29.01
N VAL A 255 4.48 -13.38 29.16
CA VAL A 255 5.18 -14.54 29.74
C VAL A 255 6.46 -14.89 28.97
N LEU A 256 6.52 -14.58 27.66
CA LEU A 256 7.70 -14.80 26.82
C LEU A 256 8.95 -14.05 27.32
N LEU A 257 8.80 -12.94 28.04
CA LEU A 257 9.93 -12.19 28.63
C LEU A 257 10.81 -13.06 29.55
N SER A 258 10.25 -14.13 30.13
CA SER A 258 11.01 -15.11 30.93
C SER A 258 11.74 -16.18 30.11
N LYS A 259 11.29 -16.42 28.87
CA LYS A 259 11.71 -17.52 27.97
C LYS A 259 12.63 -17.08 26.83
N LEU A 260 12.73 -15.78 26.59
CA LEU A 260 13.57 -15.16 25.55
C LEU A 260 14.81 -14.50 26.18
N ASN A 261 15.88 -14.32 25.38
CA ASN A 261 16.98 -13.41 25.73
C ASN A 261 16.83 -12.02 25.08
N GLY A 262 15.82 -11.84 24.23
CA GLY A 262 15.49 -10.52 23.69
C GLY A 262 14.35 -10.50 22.66
N VAL A 263 13.96 -9.29 22.28
CA VAL A 263 13.10 -8.98 21.12
C VAL A 263 13.67 -7.74 20.42
N LEU A 264 13.98 -7.88 19.13
CA LEU A 264 14.35 -6.82 18.20
C LEU A 264 13.27 -6.78 17.11
N THR A 265 12.47 -5.71 17.04
CA THR A 265 11.47 -5.59 15.96
C THR A 265 12.12 -5.12 14.66
N ASN A 266 11.74 -5.72 13.54
CA ASN A 266 11.96 -5.23 12.19
C ASN A 266 10.65 -4.53 11.76
N PRO A 267 10.61 -3.18 11.74
CA PRO A 267 9.37 -2.44 11.53
C PRO A 267 9.24 -1.99 10.06
N ASN A 268 8.34 -1.03 9.77
CA ASN A 268 8.14 -0.54 8.40
C ASN A 268 9.41 0.16 7.87
N CYS A 269 9.58 0.20 6.55
CA CYS A 269 10.67 0.94 5.91
C CYS A 269 10.57 2.46 6.22
N GLU A 270 9.35 3.00 6.26
CA GLU A 270 9.03 4.39 6.59
C GLU A 270 9.32 4.71 8.05
N TYR A 271 10.39 5.47 8.32
CA TYR A 271 10.83 5.78 9.69
C TYR A 271 9.74 6.44 10.55
N GLY A 272 8.98 7.38 9.98
CA GLY A 272 7.94 8.13 10.68
C GLY A 272 6.75 7.29 11.13
N ALA A 273 6.45 6.19 10.42
CA ALA A 273 5.37 5.26 10.73
C ALA A 273 5.64 4.43 11.99
N ASN A 274 6.92 4.21 12.33
CA ASN A 274 7.34 3.21 13.31
C ASN A 274 7.13 3.58 14.78
N PHE A 275 6.61 4.78 15.06
CA PHE A 275 6.39 5.26 16.43
C PHE A 275 5.52 4.30 17.24
N VAL A 276 4.38 3.86 16.69
CA VAL A 276 3.45 2.98 17.42
C VAL A 276 4.03 1.58 17.61
N ALA A 277 4.64 1.01 16.56
CA ALA A 277 5.28 -0.31 16.63
C ALA A 277 6.31 -0.39 17.76
N ILE A 278 7.27 0.55 17.76
CA ILE A 278 8.39 0.56 18.71
C ILE A 278 7.90 0.96 20.12
N HIS A 279 7.04 1.98 20.26
CA HIS A 279 6.55 2.41 21.58
C HIS A 279 5.58 1.41 22.23
N THR A 280 4.84 0.60 21.46
CA THR A 280 4.02 -0.48 22.04
C THR A 280 4.85 -1.69 22.45
N LEU A 281 5.89 -2.06 21.69
CA LEU A 281 6.92 -3.02 22.14
C LEU A 281 7.61 -2.55 23.44
N ALA A 282 7.94 -1.27 23.55
CA ALA A 282 8.55 -0.68 24.74
C ALA A 282 7.62 -0.58 25.97
N GLN A 283 6.30 -0.72 25.77
CA GLN A 283 5.33 -0.90 26.86
C GLN A 283 5.22 -2.38 27.23
N TRP A 284 5.14 -3.28 26.23
CA TRP A 284 5.11 -4.73 26.42
C TRP A 284 6.32 -5.24 27.22
N SER A 285 7.53 -4.76 26.90
CA SER A 285 8.79 -5.22 27.54
C SER A 285 8.95 -4.84 29.02
N LYS A 286 7.97 -4.12 29.61
CA LYS A 286 7.92 -3.75 31.03
C LYS A 286 6.84 -4.52 31.81
N CYS A 287 6.00 -5.28 31.11
CA CYS A 287 4.93 -6.07 31.69
C CYS A 287 5.48 -7.42 32.21
N THR A 288 4.68 -8.14 33.01
CA THR A 288 4.99 -9.51 33.47
C THR A 288 3.84 -10.50 33.23
N SER A 289 2.70 -10.01 32.74
CA SER A 289 1.49 -10.79 32.47
C SER A 289 0.66 -10.14 31.36
N ASP A 290 -0.18 -10.93 30.70
CA ASP A 290 -1.17 -10.44 29.74
C ASP A 290 -2.50 -10.17 30.43
N PHE A 291 -3.33 -9.30 29.84
CA PHE A 291 -4.72 -9.20 30.28
C PHE A 291 -5.47 -10.51 30.00
N ASN A 292 -5.79 -11.25 31.06
CA ASN A 292 -6.41 -12.58 30.95
C ASN A 292 -7.90 -12.46 30.64
N THR A 293 -8.26 -12.59 29.36
CA THR A 293 -9.63 -12.50 28.84
C THR A 293 -10.55 -13.67 29.22
N GLY A 294 -10.07 -14.64 30.03
CA GLY A 294 -10.91 -15.64 30.68
C GLY A 294 -11.46 -16.75 29.79
N ILE A 295 -11.06 -16.80 28.51
CA ILE A 295 -11.46 -17.83 27.56
C ILE A 295 -10.31 -18.82 27.37
N GLY A 296 -10.54 -20.08 27.79
CA GLY A 296 -9.61 -21.18 27.56
C GLY A 296 -9.64 -21.70 26.12
N HIS A 297 -8.63 -22.49 25.74
CA HIS A 297 -8.39 -23.00 24.39
C HIS A 297 -9.61 -23.64 23.68
N SER A 298 -10.34 -22.86 22.85
CA SER A 298 -11.21 -23.38 21.79
C SER A 298 -11.60 -22.33 20.74
N ASN A 299 -11.20 -22.54 19.48
CA ASN A 299 -11.72 -21.94 18.24
C ASN A 299 -12.21 -20.48 18.30
N GLU A 300 -11.30 -19.50 18.36
CA GLU A 300 -11.69 -18.07 18.30
C GLU A 300 -12.07 -17.57 16.89
N ALA A 301 -11.75 -18.32 15.83
CA ALA A 301 -12.07 -17.97 14.44
C ALA A 301 -13.57 -17.83 14.11
N VAL A 302 -14.47 -18.21 15.03
CA VAL A 302 -15.94 -18.09 14.89
C VAL A 302 -16.53 -17.10 15.92
N ASN A 303 -15.73 -16.67 16.91
CA ASN A 303 -16.20 -15.81 18.00
C ASN A 303 -15.89 -14.32 17.80
N ALA A 304 -15.06 -13.95 16.82
CA ALA A 304 -14.81 -12.54 16.48
C ALA A 304 -16.09 -11.86 15.97
N ASP A 305 -16.81 -12.52 15.06
CA ASP A 305 -18.04 -11.98 14.44
C ASP A 305 -19.15 -11.77 15.48
N ILE A 306 -19.36 -12.75 16.36
CA ILE A 306 -20.41 -12.75 17.39
C ILE A 306 -20.17 -11.66 18.46
N LYS A 307 -18.92 -11.29 18.72
CA LYS A 307 -18.57 -10.37 19.82
C LYS A 307 -18.72 -8.89 19.45
N LEU A 308 -18.70 -8.54 18.16
CA LEU A 308 -18.89 -7.17 17.69
C LEU A 308 -20.37 -6.74 17.62
N GLU A 309 -21.32 -7.67 17.45
CA GLU A 309 -22.75 -7.33 17.41
C GLU A 309 -23.33 -6.86 18.76
N GLN A 310 -22.59 -6.98 19.86
CA GLN A 310 -23.03 -6.55 21.20
C GLN A 310 -22.41 -5.22 21.67
N GLU A 311 -21.40 -4.68 20.98
CA GLU A 311 -20.85 -3.33 21.26
C GLU A 311 -21.66 -2.27 20.49
N ASN A 312 -22.76 -1.82 21.11
CA ASN A 312 -23.74 -0.91 20.51
C ASN A 312 -23.11 0.45 20.09
N PRO A 313 -22.99 0.78 18.77
CA PRO A 313 -22.09 1.86 18.30
C PRO A 313 -22.43 3.28 18.77
N ASN A 314 -23.69 3.55 19.12
CA ASN A 314 -24.12 4.86 19.63
C ASN A 314 -24.05 4.95 21.18
N GLY A 315 -23.67 3.87 21.86
CA GLY A 315 -23.38 3.83 23.29
C GLY A 315 -21.91 4.14 23.56
N ARG A 316 -21.59 5.42 23.80
CA ARG A 316 -20.25 5.81 24.28
C ARG A 316 -20.06 5.32 25.72
N ASN A 317 -19.67 4.07 25.89
CA ASN A 317 -19.32 3.51 27.20
C ASN A 317 -18.01 4.12 27.69
N GLU A 318 -18.11 5.25 28.40
CA GLU A 318 -17.00 5.94 29.08
C GLU A 318 -16.48 5.16 30.31
N GLU A 319 -16.87 3.90 30.48
CA GLU A 319 -16.61 3.05 31.65
C GLU A 319 -15.41 2.09 31.50
N ASP A 320 -14.76 2.00 30.33
CA ASP A 320 -13.46 1.29 30.17
C ASP A 320 -12.26 2.25 30.06
N ASP A 321 -12.27 3.34 30.82
CA ASP A 321 -11.04 3.99 31.29
C ASP A 321 -10.49 3.27 32.54
N SER A 322 -10.66 1.94 32.59
CA SER A 322 -10.13 1.10 33.64
C SER A 322 -8.60 1.07 33.54
N SER A 323 -7.92 1.59 34.57
CA SER A 323 -6.46 1.68 34.57
C SER A 323 -5.84 0.31 34.84
N PHE A 324 -5.67 -0.47 33.76
CA PHE A 324 -4.96 -1.75 33.77
C PHE A 324 -3.64 -1.60 34.55
N PRO A 325 -3.33 -2.50 35.50
CA PRO A 325 -2.10 -2.42 36.28
C PRO A 325 -0.87 -2.39 35.38
N GLU A 326 0.17 -1.62 35.73
CA GLU A 326 1.33 -1.37 34.85
C GLU A 326 2.11 -2.64 34.44
N HIS A 327 1.91 -3.75 35.15
CA HIS A 327 2.50 -5.06 34.85
C HIS A 327 1.68 -5.93 33.88
N VAL A 328 0.53 -5.43 33.41
CA VAL A 328 -0.42 -6.12 32.53
C VAL A 328 -0.39 -5.47 31.14
N TYR A 329 -0.04 -6.24 30.10
CA TYR A 329 -0.09 -5.73 28.74
C TYR A 329 -1.52 -5.83 28.14
N HIS A 330 -1.98 -4.75 27.52
CA HIS A 330 -3.23 -4.70 26.76
C HIS A 330 -3.08 -3.84 25.48
N PRO A 331 -3.16 -4.42 24.26
CA PRO A 331 -2.83 -3.71 23.02
C PRO A 331 -3.61 -2.42 22.77
N ARG A 332 -4.93 -2.38 23.03
CA ARG A 332 -5.76 -1.16 22.82
C ARG A 332 -5.37 -0.03 23.79
N SER A 333 -4.98 -0.36 25.02
CA SER A 333 -4.47 0.62 26.00
C SER A 333 -3.09 1.13 25.61
N ALA A 334 -2.20 0.23 25.15
CA ALA A 334 -0.88 0.59 24.66
C ALA A 334 -0.94 1.48 23.41
N LEU A 335 -1.90 1.23 22.50
CA LEU A 335 -2.20 2.09 21.35
C LEU A 335 -2.65 3.49 21.80
N LYS A 336 -3.70 3.60 22.65
CA LYS A 336 -4.22 4.88 23.18
C LYS A 336 -3.10 5.75 23.76
N LYS A 337 -2.17 5.15 24.52
CA LYS A 337 -0.97 5.80 25.07
C LYS A 337 0.02 6.25 23.98
N SER A 338 0.28 5.40 22.98
CA SER A 338 1.16 5.73 21.85
C SER A 338 0.64 6.90 21.00
N LEU A 339 -0.66 6.95 20.68
CA LEU A 339 -1.22 8.02 19.83
C LEU A 339 -1.09 9.40 20.48
N LEU A 340 -1.30 9.49 21.79
CA LEU A 340 -1.11 10.72 22.57
C LEU A 340 0.34 11.22 22.54
N LEU A 341 1.32 10.31 22.51
CA LEU A 341 2.75 10.64 22.44
C LEU A 341 3.26 10.83 21.00
N TRP A 342 2.58 10.27 20.00
CA TRP A 342 2.91 10.45 18.57
C TRP A 342 2.39 11.78 18.03
N LEU A 343 1.24 12.26 18.50
CA LEU A 343 0.62 13.49 18.00
C LEU A 343 1.53 14.76 17.99
N PRO A 344 2.42 14.99 18.98
CA PRO A 344 3.42 16.06 18.91
C PRO A 344 4.42 15.94 17.74
N GLU A 345 4.73 14.73 17.26
CA GLU A 345 5.69 14.53 16.16
C GLU A 345 5.19 15.14 14.85
N PHE A 346 3.88 15.18 14.60
CA PHE A 346 3.27 15.86 13.46
C PHE A 346 3.46 17.38 13.51
N ARG A 347 3.64 17.94 14.71
CA ARG A 347 3.84 19.38 14.96
C ARG A 347 5.31 19.80 14.90
N ARG A 348 6.28 18.86 15.00
CA ARG A 348 7.72 19.13 14.86
C ARG A 348 8.02 19.61 13.44
N THR A 349 8.65 20.77 13.30
CA THR A 349 9.10 21.27 11.99
C THR A 349 10.23 20.39 11.44
N LYS A 350 10.00 19.76 10.30
CA LYS A 350 11.02 19.05 9.51
C LYS A 350 10.81 19.33 8.03
N SER A 351 11.87 19.70 7.32
CA SER A 351 11.79 20.08 5.90
C SER A 351 12.13 18.90 4.98
N MET A 352 11.24 18.58 4.04
CA MET A 352 11.44 17.59 2.98
C MET A 352 10.76 18.11 1.70
N TRP A 353 11.47 17.99 0.57
CA TRP A 353 11.13 18.60 -0.71
C TRP A 353 11.59 17.72 -1.87
N GLY A 354 11.03 17.95 -3.06
CA GLY A 354 11.26 17.13 -4.26
C GLY A 354 10.23 16.01 -4.38
N PRO A 355 10.39 15.08 -5.34
CA PRO A 355 9.46 13.96 -5.50
C PRO A 355 9.50 13.02 -4.29
N MET A 356 8.34 12.46 -3.92
CA MET A 356 8.31 11.27 -3.08
C MET A 356 9.12 10.17 -3.77
N THR A 357 10.10 9.59 -3.08
CA THR A 357 10.89 8.49 -3.63
C THR A 357 9.98 7.29 -3.80
N LYS A 358 9.55 7.05 -5.05
CA LYS A 358 8.87 5.82 -5.45
C LYS A 358 9.65 4.64 -4.87
N PRO A 359 8.97 3.70 -4.17
CA PRO A 359 9.66 2.61 -3.52
C PRO A 359 10.42 1.84 -4.60
N HIS A 360 11.68 1.53 -4.33
CA HIS A 360 12.56 1.02 -5.38
C HIS A 360 12.01 -0.33 -5.85
N GLY A 361 11.81 -0.45 -7.17
CA GLY A 361 11.49 -1.69 -7.85
C GLY A 361 12.68 -2.64 -7.91
N GLY A 362 13.39 -2.81 -6.79
CA GLY A 362 14.27 -3.93 -6.59
C GLY A 362 13.42 -5.19 -6.69
N GLY A 363 13.74 -6.06 -7.65
CA GLY A 363 13.08 -7.34 -7.78
C GLY A 363 13.43 -8.20 -6.58
N ALA A 364 12.61 -8.16 -5.53
CA ALA A 364 12.61 -9.20 -4.51
C ALA A 364 12.45 -10.54 -5.27
N PRO A 365 13.40 -11.49 -5.12
CA PRO A 365 13.27 -12.78 -5.79
C PRO A 365 11.96 -13.42 -5.32
N PRO A 366 11.18 -14.06 -6.22
CA PRO A 366 9.93 -14.68 -5.83
C PRO A 366 10.22 -15.69 -4.71
N VAL A 367 9.46 -15.60 -3.62
CA VAL A 367 9.54 -16.56 -2.53
C VAL A 367 8.99 -17.89 -3.04
N SER A 368 9.89 -18.73 -3.57
CA SER A 368 9.56 -20.02 -4.16
C SER A 368 9.01 -20.98 -3.12
N PHE A 369 7.69 -21.01 -2.99
CA PHE A 369 6.98 -22.04 -2.23
C PHE A 369 7.01 -23.36 -3.01
N THR A 370 8.10 -24.12 -2.85
CA THR A 370 8.24 -25.48 -3.37
C THR A 370 7.37 -26.46 -2.57
N THR A 371 6.07 -26.47 -2.84
CA THR A 371 5.18 -27.56 -2.42
C THR A 371 5.51 -28.82 -3.22
N GLU A 372 6.38 -29.67 -2.66
CA GLU A 372 6.71 -30.99 -3.24
C GLU A 372 5.51 -31.95 -3.15
N THR A 373 4.59 -31.85 -4.11
CA THR A 373 3.49 -32.80 -4.26
C THR A 373 4.03 -34.15 -4.76
N THR A 374 4.48 -34.98 -3.82
CA THR A 374 5.06 -36.31 -4.09
C THR A 374 4.01 -37.28 -4.62
N ASN A 375 3.87 -37.34 -5.95
CA ASN A 375 2.96 -38.23 -6.66
C ASN A 375 3.38 -39.71 -6.54
N VAL A 376 3.04 -40.35 -5.43
CA VAL A 376 3.19 -41.80 -5.24
C VAL A 376 2.05 -42.53 -5.95
N ALA A 377 2.33 -43.04 -7.15
CA ALA A 377 1.39 -43.87 -7.90
C ALA A 377 1.38 -45.32 -7.36
N THR A 378 0.26 -45.76 -6.79
CA THR A 378 0.00 -47.16 -6.42
C THR A 378 -1.24 -47.72 -7.11
N SER A 379 -1.05 -48.75 -7.94
CA SER A 379 -2.12 -49.38 -8.71
C SER A 379 -2.81 -50.54 -7.97
N ASN A 380 -4.05 -50.79 -8.39
CA ASN A 380 -4.81 -52.05 -8.30
C ASN A 380 -5.60 -52.42 -7.02
N THR A 381 -6.90 -52.61 -7.25
CA THR A 381 -7.79 -53.66 -6.71
C THR A 381 -8.06 -53.74 -5.21
N SER A 382 -9.33 -53.51 -4.83
CA SER A 382 -10.26 -54.63 -4.57
C SER A 382 -11.72 -54.14 -4.45
N SER A 383 -12.67 -55.08 -4.60
CA SER A 383 -14.12 -54.86 -4.66
C SER A 383 -14.83 -55.36 -3.39
N ILE A 384 -15.97 -54.75 -3.03
CA ILE A 384 -17.03 -55.34 -2.17
C ILE A 384 -18.41 -54.75 -2.60
N GLU A 385 -19.50 -55.49 -2.33
CA GLU A 385 -20.89 -55.24 -2.78
C GLU A 385 -21.66 -54.25 -1.85
N GLU A 386 -22.82 -53.65 -2.19
CA GLU A 386 -24.14 -54.31 -2.30
C GLU A 386 -25.25 -53.54 -3.09
N LYS A 387 -25.86 -54.25 -4.04
CA LYS A 387 -27.32 -54.40 -4.34
C LYS A 387 -28.30 -53.22 -4.20
N SER A 388 -28.83 -52.76 -5.35
CA SER A 388 -30.26 -52.82 -5.78
C SER A 388 -30.64 -51.62 -6.69
N ASN A 389 -31.58 -51.68 -7.64
CA ASN A 389 -32.37 -52.79 -8.19
C ASN A 389 -32.64 -52.53 -9.70
N SER A 390 -32.91 -53.56 -10.51
CA SER A 390 -33.23 -53.43 -11.96
C SER A 390 -34.66 -53.96 -12.26
N PRO A 391 -35.23 -53.90 -13.50
CA PRO A 391 -34.64 -54.46 -14.73
C PRO A 391 -34.76 -53.63 -16.04
N SER A 392 -33.86 -54.03 -16.94
CA SER A 392 -33.75 -53.91 -18.41
C SER A 392 -34.96 -54.53 -19.18
N PRO A 393 -34.95 -54.77 -20.53
CA PRO A 393 -33.88 -54.67 -21.57
C PRO A 393 -34.35 -53.83 -22.82
N ASP A 394 -33.73 -53.78 -24.02
CA ASP A 394 -33.10 -54.85 -24.81
C ASP A 394 -32.23 -54.42 -26.03
N ALA A 395 -31.50 -55.41 -26.57
CA ALA A 395 -30.93 -55.53 -27.94
C ALA A 395 -29.86 -54.55 -28.50
N MET A 396 -28.59 -54.98 -28.40
CA MET A 396 -27.55 -54.86 -29.47
C MET A 396 -27.66 -56.07 -30.44
N PRO A 397 -26.81 -56.25 -31.51
CA PRO A 397 -25.75 -55.41 -32.09
C PRO A 397 -26.17 -54.91 -33.51
N SER A 398 -25.42 -54.78 -34.61
CA SER A 398 -24.04 -55.06 -35.12
C SER A 398 -23.92 -54.35 -36.50
N ALA A 399 -22.79 -54.10 -37.18
CA ALA A 399 -21.33 -54.07 -36.98
C ALA A 399 -20.70 -53.81 -38.40
N ASP A 400 -19.44 -53.37 -38.45
CA ASP A 400 -18.49 -53.44 -39.59
C ASP A 400 -18.63 -52.57 -40.88
N ARG A 401 -17.49 -51.91 -41.19
CA ARG A 401 -16.82 -51.71 -42.51
C ARG A 401 -17.34 -50.74 -43.59
N SER A 402 -16.76 -49.54 -43.50
CA SER A 402 -15.78 -48.97 -44.47
C SER A 402 -16.17 -48.50 -45.89
N SER A 403 -15.76 -47.25 -46.14
CA SER A 403 -15.08 -46.70 -47.33
C SER A 403 -15.84 -46.39 -48.64
N ARG A 404 -15.92 -45.06 -48.88
CA ARG A 404 -15.59 -44.32 -50.12
C ARG A 404 -16.49 -44.43 -51.38
N GLU A 405 -16.85 -43.23 -51.86
CA GLU A 405 -16.80 -42.75 -53.27
C GLU A 405 -17.61 -43.54 -54.34
N THR A 406 -18.38 -42.95 -55.26
CA THR A 406 -18.50 -41.55 -55.72
C THR A 406 -19.91 -41.28 -56.34
N GLU A 407 -20.18 -40.02 -56.73
CA GLU A 407 -20.87 -39.51 -57.97
C GLU A 407 -21.83 -40.44 -58.80
N GLU A 408 -22.91 -40.00 -59.49
CA GLU A 408 -23.27 -38.66 -60.03
C GLU A 408 -24.74 -38.55 -60.57
N ILE A 409 -25.24 -37.32 -60.81
CA ILE A 409 -26.37 -36.78 -61.67
C ILE A 409 -27.75 -37.52 -61.82
N VAL A 410 -28.88 -36.75 -61.87
CA VAL A 410 -29.86 -36.58 -63.01
C VAL A 410 -31.26 -36.06 -62.60
N SER A 411 -31.50 -34.75 -62.80
CA SER A 411 -32.80 -34.08 -63.14
C SER A 411 -34.00 -34.12 -62.14
N ASP A 412 -35.03 -33.27 -62.22
CA ASP A 412 -35.37 -32.21 -63.20
C ASP A 412 -36.20 -31.05 -62.58
N ALA A 413 -36.33 -29.94 -63.32
CA ALA A 413 -37.48 -29.00 -63.44
C ALA A 413 -38.27 -28.47 -62.21
N THR A 414 -38.64 -27.18 -62.09
CA THR A 414 -38.44 -25.99 -62.95
C THR A 414 -38.74 -24.64 -62.25
N LEU A 415 -38.11 -23.56 -62.74
CA LEU A 415 -38.60 -22.16 -62.85
C LEU A 415 -38.82 -21.26 -61.61
N THR A 416 -37.73 -20.59 -61.23
CA THR A 416 -37.53 -19.11 -61.26
C THR A 416 -38.54 -18.24 -62.05
N PRO A 417 -38.73 -16.93 -61.73
CA PRO A 417 -37.70 -15.88 -61.97
C PRO A 417 -37.63 -14.74 -60.88
N CYS A 418 -36.43 -14.27 -60.47
CA CYS A 418 -35.69 -13.05 -60.95
C CYS A 418 -36.25 -11.70 -60.44
N LEU A 419 -35.54 -10.56 -60.29
CA LEU A 419 -34.13 -10.06 -60.42
C LEU A 419 -34.14 -8.61 -59.79
N ALA A 420 -33.08 -7.85 -59.46
CA ALA A 420 -31.61 -8.01 -59.46
C ALA A 420 -30.94 -7.01 -58.47
N ASP A 421 -29.72 -7.32 -58.04
CA ASP A 421 -28.50 -6.51 -57.82
C ASP A 421 -28.50 -5.10 -57.17
N GLY A 422 -27.49 -4.73 -56.37
CA GLY A 422 -26.38 -5.55 -55.85
C GLY A 422 -25.16 -4.78 -55.30
N THR A 423 -24.17 -5.55 -54.79
CA THR A 423 -22.76 -5.18 -54.45
C THR A 423 -22.53 -4.18 -53.28
N GLU A 424 -21.51 -4.29 -52.40
CA GLU A 424 -20.26 -5.11 -52.37
C GLU A 424 -20.02 -5.88 -51.03
N SER A 425 -18.96 -6.72 -51.02
CA SER A 425 -18.24 -7.47 -49.94
C SER A 425 -18.52 -7.16 -48.45
N THR A 426 -18.66 -8.14 -47.53
CA THR A 426 -17.65 -9.12 -46.98
C THR A 426 -16.42 -8.46 -46.32
N GLU A 427 -15.84 -8.97 -45.23
CA GLU A 427 -15.73 -10.37 -44.77
C GLU A 427 -15.79 -10.55 -43.22
N SER A 428 -15.59 -11.78 -42.73
CA SER A 428 -15.94 -12.28 -41.38
C SER A 428 -14.87 -12.12 -40.30
N ALA A 429 -15.31 -11.91 -39.05
CA ALA A 429 -14.48 -12.12 -37.86
C ALA A 429 -14.36 -13.62 -37.51
N SER A 430 -13.18 -14.06 -37.04
CA SER A 430 -12.94 -15.41 -36.51
C SER A 430 -12.16 -15.34 -35.20
N MET A 431 -12.43 -16.28 -34.30
CA MET A 431 -11.69 -16.47 -33.05
C MET A 431 -10.29 -17.03 -33.33
N VAL A 432 -9.33 -16.69 -32.47
CA VAL A 432 -8.01 -17.34 -32.37
C VAL A 432 -7.71 -17.58 -30.90
N SER A 433 -7.34 -18.80 -30.54
CA SER A 433 -7.04 -19.21 -29.17
C SER A 433 -5.72 -18.62 -28.67
N LEU A 434 -5.66 -18.25 -27.40
CA LEU A 434 -4.41 -17.87 -26.73
C LEU A 434 -3.89 -19.05 -25.91
N ASP A 435 -3.00 -19.85 -26.49
CA ASP A 435 -2.30 -20.93 -25.77
C ASP A 435 -0.96 -21.24 -26.45
N ARG A 436 0.07 -21.52 -25.64
CA ARG A 436 1.47 -21.87 -26.02
C ARG A 436 2.25 -20.88 -26.90
N VAL A 437 3.15 -20.10 -26.28
CA VAL A 437 4.61 -20.29 -26.44
C VAL A 437 5.28 -20.00 -25.09
N ALA A 438 5.90 -21.01 -24.48
CA ALA A 438 6.79 -20.86 -23.33
C ALA A 438 7.84 -21.98 -23.36
N GLU A 439 8.92 -21.77 -24.12
CA GLU A 439 10.14 -22.60 -24.16
C GLU A 439 11.19 -21.83 -25.00
N GLY A 440 12.47 -21.84 -24.60
CA GLY A 440 13.56 -21.23 -25.39
C GLY A 440 14.39 -20.15 -24.68
N LEU A 441 15.10 -20.51 -23.60
CA LEU A 441 16.24 -19.77 -23.07
C LEU A 441 17.47 -20.69 -23.07
N GLU A 442 18.53 -20.31 -23.78
CA GLU A 442 19.94 -20.63 -23.52
C GLU A 442 20.84 -19.97 -24.61
N PRO A 443 22.17 -19.82 -24.42
CA PRO A 443 22.71 -18.61 -23.82
C PRO A 443 23.61 -17.80 -24.80
N MET A 444 24.18 -16.68 -24.34
CA MET A 444 25.36 -16.09 -24.97
C MET A 444 26.51 -15.96 -23.97
N GLU A 445 27.71 -16.27 -24.47
CA GLU A 445 28.91 -16.48 -23.66
C GLU A 445 29.61 -15.18 -23.25
N THR A 446 30.34 -15.25 -22.15
CA THR A 446 31.25 -14.20 -21.67
C THR A 446 32.45 -14.04 -22.60
N VAL A 447 32.90 -12.80 -22.81
CA VAL A 447 34.25 -12.49 -23.31
C VAL A 447 34.95 -11.59 -22.29
N GLU A 448 36.24 -11.84 -22.08
CA GLU A 448 37.01 -11.40 -20.93
C GLU A 448 37.40 -9.90 -20.95
N LEU A 449 37.58 -9.31 -19.77
CA LEU A 449 38.27 -8.03 -19.57
C LEU A 449 39.47 -8.25 -18.64
N VAL A 450 40.69 -8.18 -19.21
CA VAL A 450 41.95 -8.29 -18.46
C VAL A 450 42.93 -7.21 -18.94
N GLU A 451 43.32 -6.35 -17.99
CA GLU A 451 44.59 -5.60 -17.79
C GLU A 451 45.51 -5.22 -18.99
N GLY A 452 46.13 -4.02 -18.95
CA GLY A 452 47.19 -3.68 -19.93
C GLY A 452 47.75 -2.25 -19.94
N ALA A 453 48.27 -1.76 -18.82
CA ALA A 453 48.73 -0.38 -18.60
C ALA A 453 49.68 0.29 -19.64
N SER A 454 49.65 1.63 -19.63
CA SER A 454 50.78 2.60 -19.77
C SER A 454 51.19 3.20 -21.14
N SER A 455 51.03 4.53 -21.22
CA SER A 455 51.93 5.58 -21.75
C SER A 455 52.91 5.33 -22.92
N ILE A 456 52.90 6.25 -23.92
CA ILE A 456 53.98 7.24 -24.17
C ILE A 456 53.57 8.28 -25.24
N SER A 457 54.24 9.43 -25.27
CA SER A 457 53.95 10.63 -26.08
C SER A 457 54.40 10.60 -27.54
N SER A 458 53.79 11.44 -28.39
CA SER A 458 54.45 12.05 -29.55
C SER A 458 54.17 13.56 -29.69
N GLN A 459 55.27 14.33 -29.66
CA GLN A 459 55.43 15.76 -29.94
C GLN A 459 55.40 16.04 -31.47
N SER A 460 55.40 17.27 -32.04
CA SER A 460 55.03 18.66 -31.66
C SER A 460 55.36 19.61 -32.86
N LYS A 461 55.12 20.94 -32.74
CA LYS A 461 55.51 22.05 -33.68
C LYS A 461 54.65 22.17 -34.96
N ASN A 462 54.34 23.33 -35.53
CA ASN A 462 54.60 24.78 -35.26
C ASN A 462 53.47 25.60 -35.98
N SER A 463 53.29 26.94 -35.93
CA SER A 463 54.04 28.09 -35.34
C SER A 463 53.11 29.31 -35.11
N GLU A 464 53.59 30.30 -34.34
CA GLU A 464 53.19 31.73 -34.31
C GLU A 464 53.64 32.49 -35.59
N VAL A 465 53.21 33.71 -35.99
CA VAL A 465 52.20 34.73 -35.57
C VAL A 465 52.09 35.77 -36.72
N GLU A 466 50.98 36.53 -36.86
CA GLU A 466 50.99 37.98 -37.24
C GLU A 466 49.60 38.65 -37.10
N GLU A 467 49.58 39.93 -36.70
CA GLU A 467 48.39 40.82 -36.61
C GLU A 467 48.56 42.02 -37.55
N VAL A 468 47.47 42.56 -38.13
CA VAL A 468 47.41 43.88 -38.80
C VAL A 468 46.01 44.50 -38.65
N ASP A 469 45.93 45.76 -38.19
CA ASP A 469 44.71 46.60 -38.12
C ASP A 469 44.37 47.30 -39.45
N ASP A 470 43.10 47.70 -39.65
CA ASP A 470 42.71 49.11 -39.94
C ASP A 470 41.18 49.37 -39.72
N GLU A 471 40.78 50.64 -39.69
CA GLU A 471 39.43 51.19 -39.39
C GLU A 471 38.45 51.13 -40.63
N THR A 472 37.19 51.63 -40.67
CA THR A 472 36.43 52.68 -39.94
C THR A 472 34.88 52.56 -40.13
N LYS A 473 34.09 53.00 -39.12
CA LYS A 473 32.86 53.87 -39.12
C LYS A 473 31.73 53.72 -40.20
N GLU A 474 30.43 54.05 -40.00
CA GLU A 474 29.71 54.77 -38.93
C GLU A 474 28.15 54.55 -38.97
N SER A 475 27.48 54.29 -37.83
CA SER A 475 26.10 54.73 -37.43
C SER A 475 24.85 54.39 -38.32
N PRO A 476 23.57 54.53 -37.84
CA PRO A 476 23.07 55.17 -36.61
C PRO A 476 22.09 54.34 -35.71
N LEU A 477 21.72 54.96 -34.57
CA LEU A 477 20.79 54.49 -33.53
C LEU A 477 19.34 54.94 -33.78
N LYS A 478 18.35 54.20 -33.22
CA LYS A 478 17.43 54.67 -32.14
C LYS A 478 16.26 53.70 -31.84
N GLU A 479 15.96 53.54 -30.55
CA GLU A 479 14.61 53.51 -29.89
C GLU A 479 13.45 52.64 -30.47
N ASP A 480 12.57 52.01 -29.68
CA ASP A 480 12.43 51.87 -28.22
C ASP A 480 11.47 50.69 -27.93
N MET A 481 11.57 50.01 -26.77
CA MET A 481 10.47 49.24 -26.15
C MET A 481 10.84 48.74 -24.76
N SER A 482 9.93 48.93 -23.80
CA SER A 482 10.15 48.69 -22.38
C SER A 482 9.28 47.58 -21.80
N ASN A 483 9.73 47.05 -20.66
CA ASN A 483 8.96 46.32 -19.64
C ASN A 483 8.28 44.99 -20.05
N ILE A 484 8.98 43.90 -19.79
CA ILE A 484 8.37 42.67 -19.22
C ILE A 484 9.12 42.40 -17.91
N PRO A 485 8.45 42.33 -16.74
CA PRO A 485 9.11 41.97 -15.49
C PRO A 485 9.27 40.45 -15.36
N ASP A 486 10.37 40.02 -14.75
CA ASP A 486 10.58 38.62 -14.38
C ASP A 486 9.55 38.15 -13.35
N VAL A 487 9.14 36.88 -13.45
CA VAL A 487 8.26 36.24 -12.48
C VAL A 487 9.12 35.49 -11.47
N GLU A 488 9.29 36.07 -10.28
CA GLU A 488 9.86 35.36 -9.13
C GLU A 488 8.89 34.28 -8.66
N GLU A 489 9.31 33.01 -8.65
CA GLU A 489 8.57 31.95 -7.94
C GLU A 489 8.69 32.20 -6.44
N GLY A 490 7.59 32.61 -5.82
CA GLY A 490 7.60 33.22 -4.49
C GLY A 490 8.01 32.28 -3.36
N ASP A 491 9.01 32.71 -2.58
CA ASP A 491 9.33 32.15 -1.27
C ASP A 491 8.19 32.41 -0.27
N VAL A 492 7.83 31.39 0.52
CA VAL A 492 6.68 31.41 1.46
C VAL A 492 7.13 31.11 2.89
N VAL A 493 8.21 31.76 3.33
CA VAL A 493 8.54 31.88 4.77
C VAL A 493 7.54 32.84 5.46
N MET A 494 6.35 32.33 5.73
CA MET A 494 5.26 33.05 6.39
C MET A 494 5.63 33.47 7.81
N ARG A 495 5.66 34.79 8.06
CA ARG A 495 5.94 35.38 9.39
C ARG A 495 5.06 34.78 10.49
N GLU A 496 5.64 34.61 11.67
CA GLU A 496 5.08 33.76 12.74
C GLU A 496 3.98 34.44 13.60
N ASN A 497 3.82 35.76 13.52
CA ASN A 497 3.04 36.53 14.51
C ASN A 497 1.57 36.79 14.17
N GLU A 498 1.07 36.40 12.99
CA GLU A 498 -0.31 36.70 12.55
C GLU A 498 -1.20 35.44 12.40
N ARG A 499 -0.66 34.22 12.59
CA ARG A 499 -1.33 32.95 12.22
C ARG A 499 -2.07 32.18 13.33
N LYS A 500 -2.35 32.79 14.48
CA LYS A 500 -2.79 32.04 15.69
C LYS A 500 -4.27 31.70 15.80
N GLU A 501 -5.15 32.28 14.99
CA GLU A 501 -6.61 32.08 15.11
C GLU A 501 -7.21 31.20 14.00
N ASP A 502 -6.57 31.09 12.82
CA ASP A 502 -7.08 30.33 11.67
C ASP A 502 -6.56 28.88 11.54
N GLU A 503 -5.52 28.47 12.28
CA GLU A 503 -4.86 27.17 12.08
C GLU A 503 -5.56 25.97 12.80
N GLU A 504 -6.47 26.21 13.76
CA GLU A 504 -7.16 25.15 14.53
C GLU A 504 -7.85 24.04 13.70
N PRO A 505 -8.71 24.32 12.69
CA PRO A 505 -9.44 23.27 11.98
C PRO A 505 -8.53 22.28 11.24
N TYR A 506 -7.31 22.69 10.88
CA TYR A 506 -6.33 21.90 10.14
C TYR A 506 -5.38 21.09 11.04
N GLN A 507 -5.45 21.24 12.37
CA GLN A 507 -4.62 20.46 13.29
C GLN A 507 -5.08 18.99 13.35
N MET A 508 -4.12 18.07 13.21
CA MET A 508 -4.33 16.64 13.50
C MET A 508 -4.83 16.43 14.94
N THR A 509 -5.75 15.48 15.12
CA THR A 509 -6.24 15.03 16.44
C THR A 509 -5.94 13.56 16.71
N VAL A 510 -6.17 13.12 17.96
CA VAL A 510 -6.06 11.70 18.35
C VAL A 510 -7.07 10.83 17.59
N ASP A 511 -8.25 11.35 17.26
CA ASP A 511 -9.28 10.62 16.50
C ASP A 511 -8.84 10.41 15.04
N ASP A 512 -8.20 11.42 14.43
CA ASP A 512 -7.62 11.30 13.09
C ASP A 512 -6.47 10.27 13.08
N LEU A 513 -5.62 10.25 14.12
CA LEU A 513 -4.59 9.21 14.29
C LEU A 513 -5.15 7.82 14.58
N THR A 514 -6.30 7.73 15.26
CA THR A 514 -6.98 6.46 15.53
C THR A 514 -7.53 5.88 14.23
N LEU A 515 -8.18 6.71 13.40
CA LEU A 515 -8.60 6.32 12.05
C LEU A 515 -7.41 5.88 11.18
N LEU A 516 -6.30 6.63 11.22
CA LEU A 516 -5.07 6.30 10.49
C LEU A 516 -4.48 4.94 10.93
N CYS A 517 -4.49 4.62 12.22
CA CYS A 517 -4.01 3.33 12.71
C CYS A 517 -4.97 2.18 12.35
N ASP A 518 -6.28 2.41 12.40
CA ASP A 518 -7.26 1.36 12.13
C ASP A 518 -7.33 0.93 10.65
N ILE A 519 -7.07 1.85 9.72
CA ILE A 519 -6.99 1.55 8.28
C ILE A 519 -5.67 0.92 7.84
N SER A 520 -4.64 0.99 8.69
CA SER A 520 -3.27 0.49 8.43
C SER A 520 -2.77 -0.28 9.65
N TYR A 521 -3.56 -1.25 10.11
CA TYR A 521 -3.43 -1.84 11.44
C TYR A 521 -2.31 -2.89 11.53
N LEU A 522 -2.57 -4.16 11.19
CA LEU A 522 -1.60 -5.27 11.33
C LEU A 522 -1.60 -6.20 10.10
N PRO A 523 -0.58 -7.08 9.94
CA PRO A 523 -0.46 -7.94 8.76
C PRO A 523 -1.64 -8.91 8.54
N PHE A 524 -2.36 -9.28 9.60
CA PHE A 524 -3.43 -10.29 9.60
C PHE A 524 -4.80 -9.78 10.06
N GLU A 525 -4.89 -8.52 10.50
CA GLU A 525 -6.05 -7.97 11.22
C GLU A 525 -6.23 -6.50 10.85
N HIS A 526 -7.46 -6.08 10.54
CA HIS A 526 -7.85 -4.67 10.35
C HIS A 526 -8.25 -4.07 11.70
N GLY A 527 -8.07 -2.76 11.88
CA GLY A 527 -8.56 -2.09 13.09
C GLY A 527 -10.09 -1.91 13.05
N PRO A 528 -10.75 -1.66 14.19
CA PRO A 528 -12.20 -1.54 14.29
C PRO A 528 -12.87 -0.65 13.22
N LEU A 529 -12.36 0.57 12.99
CA LEU A 529 -12.91 1.49 11.98
C LEU A 529 -12.68 0.98 10.54
N GLY A 530 -11.58 0.26 10.29
CA GLY A 530 -11.31 -0.38 9.01
C GLY A 530 -12.24 -1.56 8.72
N MET A 531 -12.49 -2.40 9.74
CA MET A 531 -13.49 -3.48 9.64
C MET A 531 -14.91 -2.92 9.45
N GLN A 532 -15.24 -1.84 10.14
CA GLN A 532 -16.53 -1.16 9.99
C GLN A 532 -16.75 -0.64 8.55
N LEU A 533 -15.73 -0.07 7.88
CA LEU A 533 -15.83 0.34 6.48
C LEU A 533 -16.20 -0.83 5.54
N LEU A 534 -15.60 -2.00 5.74
CA LEU A 534 -15.92 -3.22 4.99
C LEU A 534 -17.36 -3.68 5.25
N GLN A 535 -17.75 -3.75 6.53
CA GLN A 535 -19.07 -4.25 6.94
C GLN A 535 -20.22 -3.36 6.46
N GLU A 536 -20.10 -2.03 6.59
CA GLU A 536 -21.14 -1.10 6.15
C GLU A 536 -21.28 -1.10 4.62
N PHE A 537 -20.17 -1.03 3.86
CA PHE A 537 -20.25 -1.07 2.39
C PHE A 537 -20.81 -2.41 1.88
N SER A 538 -20.35 -3.53 2.44
CA SER A 538 -20.83 -4.87 2.08
C SER A 538 -22.34 -5.01 2.31
N TRP A 539 -22.83 -4.59 3.48
CA TRP A 539 -24.27 -4.62 3.78
C TRP A 539 -25.07 -3.69 2.85
N LEU A 540 -24.60 -2.46 2.60
CA LEU A 540 -25.27 -1.51 1.70
C LEU A 540 -25.37 -2.04 0.27
N LYS A 541 -24.31 -2.68 -0.23
CA LYS A 541 -24.29 -3.34 -1.55
C LYS A 541 -25.28 -4.51 -1.62
N CYS A 542 -25.26 -5.43 -0.66
CA CYS A 542 -26.16 -6.58 -0.64
C CYS A 542 -27.64 -6.17 -0.51
N ASN A 543 -27.92 -5.12 0.26
CA ASN A 543 -29.27 -4.64 0.52
C ASN A 543 -29.74 -3.53 -0.44
N ALA A 544 -28.97 -3.21 -1.48
CA ALA A 544 -29.35 -2.26 -2.53
C ALA A 544 -30.67 -2.62 -3.24
N HIS A 545 -31.10 -3.88 -3.19
CA HIS A 545 -32.38 -4.33 -3.71
C HIS A 545 -33.60 -3.71 -2.97
N LEU A 546 -33.44 -3.25 -1.73
CA LEU A 546 -34.50 -2.63 -0.92
C LEU A 546 -34.95 -1.28 -1.49
N ILE A 547 -33.97 -0.48 -1.94
CA ILE A 547 -34.15 0.83 -2.59
C ILE A 547 -34.35 0.72 -4.11
N ALA A 548 -33.99 -0.42 -4.71
CA ALA A 548 -34.09 -0.64 -6.14
C ALA A 548 -35.54 -0.56 -6.65
N ASN A 549 -36.45 -1.25 -5.95
CA ASN A 549 -37.85 -1.34 -6.34
C ASN A 549 -38.61 -0.07 -5.94
N LYS A 550 -38.59 0.94 -6.84
CA LYS A 550 -39.57 2.04 -6.91
C LYS A 550 -40.94 1.52 -7.36
N ASP A 551 -41.47 0.55 -6.59
CA ASP A 551 -42.76 -0.09 -6.80
C ASP A 551 -43.88 0.93 -6.48
N LYS A 552 -44.97 0.93 -7.25
CA LYS A 552 -45.98 2.02 -7.23
C LYS A 552 -46.96 1.93 -6.04
N LYS A 553 -46.44 1.77 -4.82
CA LYS A 553 -47.19 1.84 -3.57
C LYS A 553 -46.71 3.06 -2.78
N GLU A 554 -47.65 3.90 -2.36
CA GLU A 554 -47.38 5.27 -1.89
C GLU A 554 -46.58 5.35 -0.56
N ASN A 555 -46.43 4.22 0.15
CA ASN A 555 -45.70 4.11 1.42
C ASN A 555 -44.34 3.36 1.30
N ALA A 556 -43.73 3.31 0.11
CA ALA A 556 -42.50 2.54 -0.10
C ALA A 556 -41.29 3.05 0.70
N ALA A 557 -41.28 4.33 1.09
CA ALA A 557 -40.24 5.00 1.87
C ALA A 557 -40.40 4.84 3.39
N ASP A 558 -41.64 4.67 3.89
CA ASP A 558 -41.95 4.47 5.32
C ASP A 558 -41.59 3.05 5.84
N ARG A 559 -40.90 2.26 5.02
CA ARG A 559 -40.49 0.89 5.34
C ARG A 559 -39.25 0.93 6.23
N PRO A 560 -39.23 0.25 7.40
CA PRO A 560 -38.10 0.30 8.33
C PRO A 560 -36.79 -0.19 7.69
N GLU A 561 -36.87 -1.14 6.76
CA GLU A 561 -35.69 -1.68 6.05
C GLU A 561 -35.10 -0.66 5.04
N VAL A 562 -35.93 0.25 4.52
CA VAL A 562 -35.49 1.36 3.65
C VAL A 562 -34.91 2.49 4.50
N MET A 563 -35.51 2.77 5.66
CA MET A 563 -34.97 3.73 6.62
C MET A 563 -33.60 3.28 7.15
N GLU A 564 -33.43 2.01 7.52
CA GLU A 564 -32.12 1.45 7.91
C GLU A 564 -31.09 1.62 6.78
N TRP A 565 -31.46 1.34 5.52
CA TRP A 565 -30.54 1.51 4.40
C TRP A 565 -30.06 2.95 4.25
N HIS A 566 -30.96 3.93 4.40
CA HIS A 566 -30.60 5.35 4.34
C HIS A 566 -29.77 5.81 5.55
N GLU A 567 -30.09 5.38 6.78
CA GLU A 567 -29.30 5.67 7.99
C GLU A 567 -27.87 5.13 7.86
N ARG A 568 -27.71 3.90 7.35
CA ARG A 568 -26.41 3.28 7.14
C ARG A 568 -25.63 3.89 5.98
N ALA A 569 -26.31 4.38 4.94
CA ALA A 569 -25.69 5.15 3.86
C ALA A 569 -25.17 6.52 4.35
N GLU A 570 -25.93 7.22 5.19
CA GLU A 570 -25.48 8.47 5.84
C GLU A 570 -24.29 8.21 6.78
N LYS A 571 -24.34 7.13 7.57
CA LYS A 571 -23.22 6.68 8.41
C LYS A 571 -21.95 6.43 7.58
N PHE A 572 -22.05 5.74 6.45
CA PHE A 572 -20.92 5.48 5.55
C PHE A 572 -20.38 6.76 4.88
N ASP A 573 -21.25 7.69 4.48
CA ASP A 573 -20.83 9.03 4.02
C ASP A 573 -20.12 9.82 5.12
N GLY A 574 -20.53 9.69 6.37
CA GLY A 574 -19.84 10.21 7.55
C GLY A 574 -18.41 9.64 7.71
N MET A 575 -18.22 8.34 7.49
CA MET A 575 -16.89 7.71 7.49
C MET A 575 -16.03 8.20 6.32
N SER A 576 -16.62 8.40 5.14
CA SER A 576 -15.96 8.99 3.97
C SER A 576 -15.53 10.45 4.21
N LYS A 577 -16.36 11.25 4.88
CA LYS A 577 -16.02 12.61 5.35
C LYS A 577 -14.88 12.59 6.38
N ALA A 578 -14.86 11.63 7.30
CA ALA A 578 -13.75 11.47 8.26
C ALA A 578 -12.42 11.13 7.57
N MET A 579 -12.44 10.27 6.53
CA MET A 579 -11.26 9.96 5.72
C MET A 579 -10.71 11.19 4.98
N ASN A 580 -11.60 12.00 4.38
CA ASN A 580 -11.21 13.26 3.75
C ASN A 580 -10.60 14.25 4.77
N ARG A 581 -11.20 14.39 5.96
CA ARG A 581 -10.66 15.26 7.02
C ARG A 581 -9.26 14.83 7.48
N LEU A 582 -9.04 13.54 7.69
CA LEU A 582 -7.72 12.97 8.00
C LEU A 582 -6.71 13.33 6.90
N PHE A 583 -7.05 13.07 5.63
CA PHE A 583 -6.19 13.42 4.50
C PHE A 583 -5.85 14.92 4.47
N THR A 584 -6.85 15.81 4.54
CA THR A 584 -6.63 17.26 4.50
C THR A 584 -5.70 17.70 5.63
N ARG A 585 -5.98 17.30 6.88
CA ARG A 585 -5.14 17.63 8.05
C ARG A 585 -3.71 17.12 7.92
N LEU A 586 -3.52 15.91 7.38
CA LEU A 586 -2.19 15.36 7.11
C LEU A 586 -1.38 16.26 6.17
N THR A 587 -1.97 16.83 5.11
CA THR A 587 -1.23 17.72 4.18
C THR A 587 -0.78 19.06 4.80
N TYR A 588 -1.36 19.46 5.94
CA TYR A 588 -1.06 20.72 6.65
C TYR A 588 0.03 20.58 7.73
N ILE A 589 0.52 19.36 8.01
CA ILE A 589 1.49 19.17 9.11
C ILE A 589 2.87 19.80 8.84
N ASN A 590 3.53 20.20 9.93
CA ASN A 590 4.87 20.80 9.95
C ASN A 590 5.98 19.78 9.68
N ASN A 591 5.73 18.50 10.00
CA ASN A 591 6.69 17.42 9.81
C ASN A 591 6.58 16.87 8.38
N ARG A 592 7.34 17.45 7.43
CA ARG A 592 7.22 17.07 6.02
C ARG A 592 7.80 15.68 5.73
N GLU A 593 8.77 15.19 6.51
CA GLU A 593 9.19 13.78 6.44
C GLU A 593 8.01 12.84 6.71
N LEU A 594 7.32 13.05 7.83
CA LEU A 594 6.18 12.22 8.25
C LEU A 594 4.98 12.33 7.29
N LEU A 595 4.82 13.46 6.59
CA LEU A 595 3.87 13.55 5.49
C LEU A 595 4.28 12.66 4.32
N TYR A 596 5.53 12.75 3.85
CA TYR A 596 5.99 12.00 2.68
C TYR A 596 5.97 10.48 2.92
N ASP A 597 6.30 10.04 4.14
CA ASP A 597 6.18 8.65 4.59
C ASP A 597 4.72 8.14 4.54
N LEU A 598 3.73 8.95 4.93
CA LEU A 598 2.34 8.51 5.09
C LEU A 598 1.44 8.79 3.87
N TYR A 599 1.78 9.79 3.04
CA TYR A 599 0.88 10.32 2.01
C TYR A 599 0.41 9.30 0.97
N PRO A 600 1.25 8.40 0.42
CA PRO A 600 0.79 7.43 -0.58
C PRO A 600 -0.30 6.49 -0.04
N TYR A 601 -0.11 5.97 1.19
CA TYR A 601 -1.03 5.06 1.84
C TYR A 601 -2.39 5.71 2.14
N VAL A 602 -2.37 6.97 2.63
CA VAL A 602 -3.61 7.72 2.93
C VAL A 602 -4.29 8.22 1.66
N TRP A 603 -3.53 8.55 0.59
CA TRP A 603 -4.07 8.90 -0.73
C TRP A 603 -4.88 7.75 -1.34
N ASP A 604 -4.29 6.56 -1.45
CA ASP A 604 -4.94 5.39 -2.05
C ASP A 604 -6.22 5.01 -1.28
N MET A 605 -6.15 4.98 0.06
CA MET A 605 -7.29 4.68 0.91
C MET A 605 -8.39 5.74 0.81
N ARG A 606 -8.04 7.04 0.77
CA ARG A 606 -8.99 8.14 0.54
C ARG A 606 -9.68 8.01 -0.82
N GLY A 607 -8.93 7.67 -1.87
CA GLY A 607 -9.46 7.45 -3.21
C GLY A 607 -10.49 6.33 -3.27
N ILE A 608 -10.17 5.18 -2.65
CA ILE A 608 -11.07 4.02 -2.61
C ILE A 608 -12.34 4.32 -1.80
N VAL A 609 -12.22 4.88 -0.59
CA VAL A 609 -13.40 5.22 0.23
C VAL A 609 -14.28 6.29 -0.44
N ALA A 610 -13.71 7.22 -1.21
CA ALA A 610 -14.48 8.19 -2.00
C ALA A 610 -15.22 7.53 -3.19
N LEU A 611 -14.57 6.58 -3.88
CA LEU A 611 -15.19 5.81 -4.98
C LEU A 611 -16.35 4.93 -4.47
N LEU A 612 -16.16 4.24 -3.33
CA LEU A 612 -17.20 3.43 -2.69
C LEU A 612 -18.40 4.29 -2.25
N ASN A 613 -18.16 5.47 -1.65
CA ASN A 613 -19.24 6.39 -1.27
C ASN A 613 -20.00 6.91 -2.51
N SER A 614 -19.28 7.19 -3.59
CA SER A 614 -19.89 7.57 -4.88
C SER A 614 -20.75 6.45 -5.48
N TYR A 615 -20.35 5.18 -5.30
CA TYR A 615 -21.15 4.01 -5.68
C TYR A 615 -22.42 3.87 -4.81
N VAL A 616 -22.33 4.06 -3.48
CA VAL A 616 -23.52 4.07 -2.59
C VAL A 616 -24.51 5.16 -3.03
N LYS A 617 -24.02 6.37 -3.34
CA LYS A 617 -24.83 7.48 -3.86
C LYS A 617 -25.48 7.19 -5.22
N TRP A 618 -24.80 6.44 -6.09
CA TRP A 618 -25.34 5.99 -7.38
C TRP A 618 -26.52 5.01 -7.21
N LEU A 619 -26.43 4.05 -6.28
CA LEU A 619 -27.47 3.04 -6.04
C LEU A 619 -28.84 3.65 -5.71
N VAL A 620 -28.87 4.75 -4.93
CA VAL A 620 -30.09 5.52 -4.59
C VAL A 620 -30.85 6.01 -5.82
N HIS A 621 -30.13 6.36 -6.88
CA HIS A 621 -30.72 6.98 -8.06
C HIS A 621 -31.26 5.94 -9.05
N GLN A 622 -30.51 4.86 -9.29
CA GLN A 622 -30.69 4.00 -10.47
C GLN A 622 -31.67 2.83 -10.35
N GLY A 623 -32.20 2.49 -9.16
CA GLY A 623 -33.29 1.50 -9.06
C GLY A 623 -32.89 0.08 -9.54
N SER A 624 -31.62 -0.29 -9.37
CA SER A 624 -30.93 -1.49 -9.90
C SER A 624 -31.39 -1.99 -11.29
N LYS A 625 -31.25 -1.15 -12.33
CA LYS A 625 -31.60 -1.52 -13.72
C LYS A 625 -30.48 -2.07 -14.60
N GLN A 626 -29.43 -2.64 -14.00
CA GLN A 626 -28.56 -3.62 -14.65
C GLN A 626 -27.99 -4.57 -13.59
N GLY A 627 -28.07 -5.88 -13.86
CA GLY A 627 -27.42 -6.90 -13.04
C GLY A 627 -25.96 -7.02 -13.46
N PHE A 628 -25.05 -6.74 -12.53
CA PHE A 628 -23.63 -7.03 -12.71
C PHE A 628 -23.34 -8.46 -12.25
N PHE A 629 -22.58 -9.21 -13.04
CA PHE A 629 -22.24 -10.59 -12.73
C PHE A 629 -21.08 -10.65 -11.71
N HIS A 630 -20.93 -11.80 -11.06
CA HIS A 630 -19.74 -12.08 -10.26
C HIS A 630 -18.55 -12.33 -11.18
N GLY A 631 -17.46 -11.59 -10.97
CA GLY A 631 -16.15 -11.97 -11.48
C GLY A 631 -15.64 -13.16 -10.67
N GLU A 632 -15.64 -14.35 -11.27
CA GLU A 632 -14.99 -15.54 -10.71
C GLU A 632 -13.47 -15.41 -10.86
N GLN A 633 -12.82 -14.74 -9.91
CA GLN A 633 -11.36 -14.71 -9.77
C GLN A 633 -10.94 -15.15 -8.36
N GLU A 634 -9.87 -15.94 -8.30
CA GLU A 634 -9.47 -16.61 -7.05
C GLU A 634 -8.84 -15.61 -6.05
N PRO A 635 -9.21 -15.64 -4.75
CA PRO A 635 -8.79 -14.62 -3.77
C PRO A 635 -7.28 -14.43 -3.60
N TRP A 636 -6.47 -15.44 -3.93
CA TRP A 636 -5.02 -15.48 -3.74
C TRP A 636 -4.19 -14.84 -4.88
N VAL A 637 -4.82 -14.40 -5.98
CA VAL A 637 -4.11 -13.83 -7.14
C VAL A 637 -3.62 -12.39 -6.91
N PHE A 638 -4.08 -11.71 -5.85
CA PHE A 638 -3.78 -10.29 -5.60
C PHE A 638 -3.27 -10.01 -4.18
N ARG A 639 -2.41 -8.99 -4.06
CA ARG A 639 -1.88 -8.43 -2.81
C ARG A 639 -2.99 -8.13 -1.78
N GLY A 640 -2.68 -8.27 -0.49
CA GLY A 640 -3.67 -8.25 0.60
C GLY A 640 -3.74 -6.94 1.39
N GLY A 641 -4.73 -6.82 2.27
CA GLY A 641 -4.95 -5.67 3.15
C GLY A 641 -6.23 -4.90 2.83
N LEU A 642 -6.62 -3.99 3.73
CA LEU A 642 -7.93 -3.31 3.71
C LEU A 642 -8.26 -2.65 2.36
N VAL A 643 -7.27 -2.02 1.72
CA VAL A 643 -7.37 -1.45 0.36
C VAL A 643 -7.82 -2.50 -0.67
N ALA A 644 -7.16 -3.66 -0.72
CA ALA A 644 -7.51 -4.72 -1.66
C ALA A 644 -8.85 -5.39 -1.31
N ASP A 645 -9.14 -5.55 -0.01
CA ASP A 645 -10.39 -6.13 0.47
C ASP A 645 -11.59 -5.25 0.07
N LEU A 646 -11.46 -3.93 0.22
CA LEU A 646 -12.43 -2.94 -0.25
C LEU A 646 -12.56 -2.91 -1.78
N GLN A 647 -11.45 -3.03 -2.52
CA GLN A 647 -11.48 -3.09 -3.99
C GLN A 647 -12.22 -4.33 -4.51
N ARG A 648 -12.06 -5.50 -3.87
CA ARG A 648 -12.81 -6.72 -4.21
C ARG A 648 -14.32 -6.60 -3.97
N LEU A 649 -14.81 -5.59 -3.26
CA LEU A 649 -16.24 -5.33 -3.12
C LEU A 649 -16.85 -4.55 -4.30
N LEU A 650 -16.05 -4.02 -5.24
CA LEU A 650 -16.56 -3.35 -6.45
C LEU A 650 -16.87 -4.37 -7.58
N PRO A 651 -18.00 -4.23 -8.31
CA PRO A 651 -18.38 -5.15 -9.39
C PRO A 651 -17.70 -4.76 -10.72
N LEU A 652 -16.39 -5.04 -10.85
CA LEU A 652 -15.58 -4.58 -11.97
C LEU A 652 -14.69 -5.69 -12.56
N ASP A 653 -14.94 -6.06 -13.81
CA ASP A 653 -14.13 -7.05 -14.55
C ASP A 653 -12.73 -6.52 -14.90
N SER A 654 -12.56 -5.20 -15.06
CA SER A 654 -11.26 -4.53 -15.21
C SER A 654 -11.06 -3.42 -14.16
N MET A 655 -10.76 -3.82 -12.91
CA MET A 655 -10.46 -2.87 -11.82
C MET A 655 -9.38 -1.84 -12.18
N ASN A 656 -8.40 -2.22 -13.01
CA ASN A 656 -7.23 -1.39 -13.36
C ASN A 656 -7.60 -0.03 -13.97
N ASP A 657 -8.71 0.07 -14.70
CA ASP A 657 -9.07 1.29 -15.43
C ASP A 657 -9.68 2.38 -14.53
N LEU A 658 -10.39 2.00 -13.46
CA LEU A 658 -10.92 2.96 -12.49
C LEU A 658 -9.89 3.41 -11.44
N PHE A 659 -8.79 2.67 -11.26
CA PHE A 659 -7.69 3.04 -10.35
C PHE A 659 -6.50 3.72 -11.05
N LEU A 660 -6.74 4.36 -12.21
CA LEU A 660 -5.72 5.13 -12.94
C LEU A 660 -5.24 6.41 -12.21
N TYR A 661 -5.87 6.80 -11.09
CA TYR A 661 -5.40 7.86 -10.20
C TYR A 661 -4.14 7.45 -9.42
N LYS A 662 -3.00 7.44 -10.11
CA LYS A 662 -1.68 7.35 -9.47
C LYS A 662 -1.52 8.45 -8.43
N THR A 663 -0.90 8.12 -7.30
CA THR A 663 -0.42 9.09 -6.31
C THR A 663 0.38 10.20 -7.02
N PRO A 664 0.10 11.48 -6.76
CA PRO A 664 0.93 12.59 -7.25
C PRO A 664 2.41 12.41 -6.86
N ASP A 665 3.34 12.84 -7.70
CA ASP A 665 4.78 12.72 -7.40
C ASP A 665 5.23 13.62 -6.23
N THR A 666 4.44 14.63 -5.87
CA THR A 666 4.63 15.48 -4.68
C THR A 666 3.30 15.63 -3.92
N PRO A 667 3.28 15.72 -2.57
CA PRO A 667 2.03 15.85 -1.82
C PRO A 667 1.24 17.12 -2.17
N THR A 668 0.01 16.95 -2.70
CA THR A 668 -0.88 18.05 -3.08
C THR A 668 -1.96 18.28 -2.02
N ARG A 669 -2.30 19.54 -1.75
CA ARG A 669 -3.45 19.91 -0.89
C ARG A 669 -4.78 19.81 -1.62
N GLN A 670 -4.82 20.30 -2.86
CA GLN A 670 -6.03 20.28 -3.67
C GLN A 670 -6.26 18.87 -4.23
N VAL A 671 -7.44 18.33 -3.97
CA VAL A 671 -7.87 17.01 -4.44
C VAL A 671 -9.32 17.09 -4.86
N TYR A 672 -9.62 16.51 -6.02
CA TYR A 672 -10.97 16.49 -6.58
C TYR A 672 -11.64 15.13 -6.36
N THR A 673 -12.96 15.13 -6.31
CA THR A 673 -13.81 13.93 -6.28
C THR A 673 -14.79 14.01 -7.43
N ILE A 674 -14.85 12.97 -8.26
CA ILE A 674 -15.87 12.84 -9.30
C ILE A 674 -16.94 11.90 -8.77
N ARG A 675 -18.18 12.36 -8.68
CA ARG A 675 -19.32 11.57 -8.20
C ARG A 675 -20.59 11.83 -9.01
N PRO A 676 -21.62 10.96 -8.93
CA PRO A 676 -22.93 11.26 -9.52
C PRO A 676 -23.51 12.57 -9.01
N PHE A 677 -24.26 13.25 -9.88
CA PHE A 677 -25.10 14.39 -9.52
C PHE A 677 -26.25 13.95 -8.61
N LEU A 678 -26.53 14.75 -7.59
CA LEU A 678 -27.64 14.61 -6.65
C LEU A 678 -28.59 15.80 -6.83
N SER A 679 -29.89 15.63 -6.60
CA SER A 679 -30.85 16.76 -6.66
C SER A 679 -30.54 17.89 -5.66
N SER A 680 -29.75 17.64 -4.61
CA SER A 680 -29.23 18.66 -3.70
C SER A 680 -28.17 19.58 -4.33
N ASP A 681 -27.48 19.11 -5.37
CA ASP A 681 -26.39 19.83 -6.03
C ASP A 681 -26.92 20.89 -7.02
N GLU A 682 -28.21 20.84 -7.40
CA GLU A 682 -28.78 21.61 -8.51
C GLU A 682 -28.48 23.12 -8.41
N ARG A 683 -28.69 23.70 -7.22
CA ARG A 683 -28.37 25.12 -6.95
C ARG A 683 -26.92 25.45 -7.25
N THR A 684 -25.99 24.66 -6.69
CA THR A 684 -24.54 24.87 -6.82
C THR A 684 -24.08 24.68 -8.27
N VAL A 685 -24.62 23.68 -8.99
CA VAL A 685 -24.33 23.49 -10.42
C VAL A 685 -24.91 24.63 -11.26
N TYR A 686 -26.09 25.15 -10.94
CA TYR A 686 -26.68 26.31 -11.64
C TYR A 686 -25.87 27.59 -11.41
N ASP A 687 -25.42 27.85 -10.18
CA ASP A 687 -24.55 28.98 -9.85
C ASP A 687 -23.14 28.84 -10.48
N LEU A 688 -22.64 27.60 -10.63
CA LEU A 688 -21.42 27.30 -11.40
C LEU A 688 -21.63 27.52 -12.91
N CYS A 689 -22.74 27.07 -13.51
CA CYS A 689 -23.10 27.34 -14.89
C CYS A 689 -23.14 28.85 -15.16
N ARG A 690 -23.80 29.62 -14.27
CA ARG A 690 -23.82 31.10 -14.29
C ARG A 690 -22.41 31.68 -14.25
N SER A 691 -21.58 31.25 -13.29
CA SER A 691 -20.22 31.77 -13.08
C SER A 691 -19.30 31.49 -14.28
N LEU A 692 -19.37 30.28 -14.86
CA LEU A 692 -18.65 29.91 -16.07
C LEU A 692 -19.13 30.70 -17.30
N TYR A 693 -20.43 30.97 -17.41
CA TYR A 693 -20.99 31.78 -18.49
C TYR A 693 -20.54 33.25 -18.40
N VAL A 694 -20.61 33.84 -17.20
CA VAL A 694 -20.11 35.20 -16.94
C VAL A 694 -18.62 35.27 -17.26
N SER A 695 -17.78 34.40 -16.70
CA SER A 695 -16.33 34.36 -16.95
C SER A 695 -15.99 34.28 -18.46
N ARG A 696 -16.70 33.44 -19.22
CA ARG A 696 -16.54 33.32 -20.69
C ARG A 696 -17.06 34.52 -21.51
N LYS A 697 -17.70 35.51 -20.87
CA LYS A 697 -18.32 36.68 -21.54
C LYS A 697 -17.84 38.03 -21.01
N SER A 698 -17.33 38.12 -19.78
CA SER A 698 -16.84 39.37 -19.18
C SER A 698 -15.67 40.00 -19.93
N SER A 699 -14.89 39.21 -20.68
CA SER A 699 -13.90 39.69 -21.65
C SER A 699 -14.49 40.37 -22.91
N SER A 700 -15.81 40.57 -22.96
CA SER A 700 -16.52 41.21 -24.09
C SER A 700 -17.67 42.15 -23.72
N CYS A 701 -18.16 42.18 -22.47
CA CYS A 701 -19.27 43.05 -22.07
C CYS A 701 -19.35 43.29 -20.55
N GLU A 702 -19.41 44.54 -20.11
CA GLU A 702 -19.39 44.96 -18.69
C GLU A 702 -20.74 44.77 -17.95
N ASN A 703 -21.80 44.29 -18.60
CA ASN A 703 -23.16 44.25 -18.04
C ASN A 703 -23.84 42.87 -18.02
N VAL A 704 -23.08 41.79 -18.22
CA VAL A 704 -23.62 40.41 -18.26
C VAL A 704 -24.26 40.01 -16.93
N GLU A 705 -23.56 40.26 -15.82
CA GLU A 705 -23.96 39.79 -14.48
C GLU A 705 -25.25 40.44 -13.96
N ASN A 706 -25.36 41.77 -14.08
CA ASN A 706 -26.58 42.53 -13.77
C ASN A 706 -27.80 41.98 -14.52
N SER A 707 -27.63 41.65 -15.81
CA SER A 707 -28.70 41.12 -16.66
C SER A 707 -29.18 39.73 -16.23
N LEU A 708 -28.24 38.90 -15.75
CA LEU A 708 -28.54 37.55 -15.26
C LEU A 708 -29.09 37.56 -13.82
N GLN A 709 -29.02 38.68 -13.09
CA GLN A 709 -29.60 38.78 -11.74
C GLN A 709 -31.13 38.68 -11.75
N THR A 710 -31.79 39.14 -12.83
CA THR A 710 -33.24 38.99 -13.06
C THR A 710 -33.65 37.53 -13.32
N TYR A 711 -32.75 36.73 -13.91
CA TYR A 711 -33.02 35.37 -14.36
C TYR A 711 -31.92 34.41 -13.85
N PRO A 712 -31.85 34.16 -12.53
CA PRO A 712 -30.70 33.51 -11.91
C PRO A 712 -30.45 32.08 -12.43
N ASP A 713 -31.53 31.37 -12.77
CA ASP A 713 -31.49 29.93 -13.06
C ASP A 713 -31.42 29.61 -14.56
N LEU A 714 -31.68 30.62 -15.42
CA LEU A 714 -31.80 30.47 -16.88
C LEU A 714 -30.56 29.83 -17.53
N VAL A 715 -29.37 30.12 -17.00
CA VAL A 715 -28.11 29.56 -17.53
C VAL A 715 -27.99 28.07 -17.18
N GLY A 716 -28.38 27.68 -15.96
CA GLY A 716 -28.43 26.26 -15.56
C GLY A 716 -29.49 25.49 -16.34
N ASP A 717 -30.70 26.05 -16.49
CA ASP A 717 -31.80 25.45 -17.24
C ASP A 717 -31.47 25.14 -18.72
N VAL A 718 -30.72 26.04 -19.37
CA VAL A 718 -30.30 25.90 -20.77
C VAL A 718 -29.12 24.93 -20.94
N TYR A 719 -28.12 24.96 -20.06
CA TYR A 719 -26.89 24.18 -20.23
C TYR A 719 -26.83 22.86 -19.46
N PHE A 720 -27.66 22.66 -18.44
CA PHE A 720 -27.60 21.49 -17.56
C PHE A 720 -28.98 20.89 -17.22
N GLY A 721 -30.01 21.70 -16.97
CA GLY A 721 -31.35 21.25 -16.54
C GLY A 721 -31.98 20.20 -17.45
N ALA A 722 -31.78 20.33 -18.76
CA ALA A 722 -32.21 19.33 -19.74
C ALA A 722 -31.63 17.93 -19.46
N TYR A 723 -30.37 17.86 -19.00
CA TYR A 723 -29.69 16.60 -18.66
C TYR A 723 -30.07 16.12 -17.27
N SER A 724 -30.11 17.00 -16.25
CA SER A 724 -30.49 16.61 -14.88
C SER A 724 -31.92 16.08 -14.76
N VAL A 725 -32.82 16.44 -15.68
CA VAL A 725 -34.20 15.93 -15.73
C VAL A 725 -34.36 14.70 -16.64
N LEU A 726 -33.66 14.63 -17.78
CA LEU A 726 -33.91 13.61 -18.83
C LEU A 726 -32.83 12.53 -18.98
N SER A 727 -31.67 12.71 -18.34
CA SER A 727 -30.49 11.82 -18.37
C SER A 727 -29.63 11.98 -17.10
N SER A 728 -30.28 12.05 -15.93
CA SER A 728 -29.61 12.28 -14.64
C SER A 728 -28.58 11.20 -14.30
N GLU A 729 -28.78 9.99 -14.81
CA GLU A 729 -27.91 8.83 -14.65
C GLU A 729 -26.54 8.97 -15.34
N LEU A 730 -26.38 9.97 -16.21
CA LEU A 730 -25.13 10.33 -16.87
C LEU A 730 -24.68 11.77 -16.51
N CYS A 731 -25.21 12.32 -15.42
CA CYS A 731 -24.77 13.59 -14.83
C CYS A 731 -23.83 13.33 -13.65
N PHE A 732 -22.66 13.94 -13.68
CA PHE A 732 -21.62 13.85 -12.67
C PHE A 732 -21.18 15.25 -12.24
N VAL A 733 -20.76 15.38 -10.99
CA VAL A 733 -20.16 16.61 -10.44
C VAL A 733 -18.72 16.34 -10.03
N VAL A 734 -17.90 17.39 -10.12
CA VAL A 734 -16.53 17.43 -9.63
C VAL A 734 -16.51 18.39 -8.44
N GLU A 735 -16.25 17.86 -7.26
CA GLU A 735 -16.15 18.63 -6.01
C GLU A 735 -14.73 18.61 -5.45
N ASP A 736 -14.33 19.70 -4.80
CA ASP A 736 -13.14 19.76 -3.96
C ASP A 736 -13.53 19.54 -2.48
N ASP A 737 -12.75 20.06 -1.53
CA ASP A 737 -13.05 19.98 -0.09
C ASP A 737 -14.09 21.01 0.39
N GLN A 738 -14.52 21.94 -0.48
CA GLN A 738 -15.37 23.09 -0.12
C GLN A 738 -16.67 23.16 -0.95
N THR A 739 -16.62 22.87 -2.26
CA THR A 739 -17.77 23.05 -3.16
C THR A 739 -17.68 22.22 -4.44
N ILE A 740 -18.74 22.27 -5.26
CA ILE A 740 -18.75 21.75 -6.62
C ILE A 740 -18.06 22.77 -7.54
N VAL A 741 -16.95 22.36 -8.14
CA VAL A 741 -16.09 23.18 -9.01
C VAL A 741 -16.20 22.82 -10.49
N GLY A 742 -16.81 21.67 -10.81
CA GLY A 742 -17.04 21.20 -12.17
C GLY A 742 -18.27 20.32 -12.29
N TYR A 743 -18.75 20.11 -13.51
CA TYR A 743 -19.78 19.12 -13.82
C TYR A 743 -19.55 18.51 -15.20
N ALA A 744 -20.05 17.30 -15.40
CA ALA A 744 -20.15 16.63 -16.69
C ALA A 744 -21.59 16.15 -16.88
N ALA A 745 -22.14 16.37 -18.07
CA ALA A 745 -23.49 15.96 -18.43
C ALA A 745 -23.45 15.31 -19.82
N VAL A 746 -23.98 14.09 -19.92
CA VAL A 746 -23.96 13.28 -21.15
C VAL A 746 -25.35 12.69 -21.38
N ALA A 747 -25.67 12.36 -22.63
CA ALA A 747 -26.84 11.57 -22.98
C ALA A 747 -26.41 10.37 -23.84
N ALA A 748 -26.93 9.17 -23.53
CA ALA A 748 -26.55 7.93 -24.22
C ALA A 748 -26.95 7.91 -25.71
N ASP A 749 -28.08 8.53 -26.05
CA ASP A 749 -28.49 8.77 -27.43
C ASP A 749 -28.95 10.23 -27.58
N THR A 750 -28.13 11.02 -28.27
CA THR A 750 -28.37 12.43 -28.57
C THR A 750 -29.68 12.68 -29.33
N LYS A 751 -30.12 11.77 -30.21
CA LYS A 751 -31.35 11.92 -31.01
C LYS A 751 -32.58 11.74 -30.12
N GLU A 752 -32.59 10.68 -29.32
CA GLU A 752 -33.66 10.42 -28.35
C GLU A 752 -33.70 11.49 -27.26
N PHE A 753 -32.54 11.97 -26.80
CA PHE A 753 -32.44 13.10 -25.88
C PHE A 753 -33.08 14.37 -26.44
N TYR A 754 -32.70 14.83 -27.64
CA TYR A 754 -33.33 16.01 -28.24
C TYR A 754 -34.83 15.81 -28.53
N ARG A 755 -35.28 14.57 -28.80
CA ARG A 755 -36.71 14.25 -28.90
C ARG A 755 -37.43 14.46 -27.57
N LYS A 756 -36.85 14.00 -26.45
CA LYS A 756 -37.38 14.25 -25.09
C LYS A 756 -37.35 15.74 -24.73
N VAL A 757 -36.25 16.45 -25.01
CA VAL A 757 -36.12 17.90 -24.75
C VAL A 757 -37.22 18.69 -25.45
N ARG A 758 -37.45 18.43 -26.74
CA ARG A 758 -38.52 19.10 -27.52
C ARG A 758 -39.94 18.75 -27.03
N ALA A 759 -40.13 17.58 -26.44
CA ALA A 759 -41.45 17.08 -26.01
C ALA A 759 -41.82 17.43 -24.56
N ALA A 760 -40.85 17.63 -23.66
CA ALA A 760 -41.07 17.85 -22.23
C ALA A 760 -40.38 19.12 -21.70
N TRP A 761 -39.06 19.22 -21.83
CA TRP A 761 -38.28 20.30 -21.21
C TRP A 761 -38.51 21.67 -21.85
N LEU A 762 -38.61 21.74 -23.18
CA LEU A 762 -38.79 23.02 -23.87
C LEU A 762 -40.14 23.68 -23.55
N PRO A 763 -41.30 22.97 -23.55
CA PRO A 763 -42.57 23.53 -23.05
C PRO A 763 -42.49 24.02 -21.60
N GLU A 764 -41.75 23.33 -20.74
CA GLU A 764 -41.56 23.71 -19.34
C GLU A 764 -40.75 25.01 -19.22
N LEU A 765 -39.62 25.14 -19.94
CA LEU A 765 -38.85 26.39 -19.99
C LEU A 765 -39.64 27.56 -20.61
N GLN A 766 -40.46 27.30 -21.62
CA GLN A 766 -41.35 28.30 -22.21
C GLN A 766 -42.42 28.80 -21.21
N SER A 767 -42.88 27.94 -20.31
CA SER A 767 -43.77 28.28 -19.20
C SER A 767 -43.04 28.97 -18.03
N LYS A 768 -41.76 28.65 -17.80
CA LYS A 768 -40.90 29.25 -16.77
C LYS A 768 -40.42 30.66 -17.14
N TYR A 769 -40.22 30.95 -18.43
CA TYR A 769 -39.69 32.21 -18.95
C TYR A 769 -40.55 32.89 -20.04
N PRO A 770 -41.85 33.17 -19.79
CA PRO A 770 -42.77 33.69 -20.80
C PRO A 770 -42.42 35.11 -21.28
N GLU A 771 -41.67 35.90 -20.49
CA GLU A 771 -41.26 37.27 -20.82
C GLU A 771 -40.14 37.29 -21.88
N LEU A 772 -39.19 36.35 -21.81
CA LEU A 772 -38.08 36.27 -22.78
C LEU A 772 -38.57 35.96 -24.20
N LEU A 773 -39.57 35.09 -24.31
CA LEU A 773 -40.24 34.77 -25.59
C LEU A 773 -40.87 36.02 -26.26
N GLN A 774 -41.32 36.98 -25.45
CA GLN A 774 -41.90 38.24 -25.94
C GLN A 774 -40.82 39.25 -26.32
N MET A 775 -39.74 39.37 -25.52
CA MET A 775 -38.62 40.28 -25.81
C MET A 775 -37.99 40.04 -27.19
N ASN A 776 -37.85 38.78 -27.61
CA ASN A 776 -37.23 38.43 -28.89
C ASN A 776 -38.06 38.87 -30.12
N GLN A 777 -39.31 39.31 -29.92
CA GLN A 777 -40.20 39.79 -30.98
C GLN A 777 -40.38 41.32 -31.01
N SER A 778 -39.88 42.08 -30.02
CA SER A 778 -40.27 43.49 -29.83
C SER A 778 -39.17 44.50 -29.49
N GLU A 779 -38.03 44.14 -28.90
CA GLU A 779 -37.02 45.13 -28.45
C GLU A 779 -35.59 44.94 -29.01
N PRO A 780 -35.05 45.92 -29.78
CA PRO A 780 -33.66 45.91 -30.25
C PRO A 780 -32.59 46.06 -29.16
N ASN A 781 -32.96 46.55 -27.97
CA ASN A 781 -32.04 46.87 -26.87
C ASN A 781 -31.81 45.71 -25.89
N SER A 782 -32.42 44.54 -26.11
CA SER A 782 -32.23 43.36 -25.28
C SER A 782 -30.75 42.88 -25.31
N PRO A 783 -30.08 42.69 -24.16
CA PRO A 783 -28.65 42.36 -24.14
C PRO A 783 -28.33 41.08 -24.92
N GLN A 784 -27.26 41.11 -25.72
CA GLN A 784 -26.95 40.08 -26.73
C GLN A 784 -26.83 38.67 -26.15
N HIS A 785 -26.33 38.53 -24.91
CA HIS A 785 -26.27 37.26 -24.19
C HIS A 785 -27.65 36.69 -23.81
N ILE A 786 -28.61 37.51 -23.41
CA ILE A 786 -30.00 37.07 -23.16
C ILE A 786 -30.63 36.56 -24.47
N ARG A 787 -30.42 37.27 -25.59
CA ARG A 787 -30.96 36.85 -26.89
C ARG A 787 -30.46 35.47 -27.30
N VAL A 788 -29.16 35.18 -27.11
CA VAL A 788 -28.57 33.86 -27.39
C VAL A 788 -29.20 32.75 -26.54
N LEU A 789 -29.46 33.00 -25.25
CA LEU A 789 -30.18 32.05 -24.38
C LEU A 789 -31.67 31.91 -24.80
N THR A 790 -32.27 32.97 -25.34
CA THR A 790 -33.66 32.98 -25.79
C THR A 790 -33.85 32.23 -27.11
N CYS A 791 -32.85 32.20 -28.01
CA CYS A 791 -32.89 31.38 -29.23
C CYS A 791 -33.08 29.88 -28.94
N PHE A 792 -32.54 29.38 -27.82
CA PHE A 792 -32.77 28.02 -27.33
C PHE A 792 -34.25 27.77 -26.98
N LEU A 793 -34.92 28.78 -26.42
CA LEU A 793 -36.35 28.74 -26.08
C LEU A 793 -37.26 28.82 -27.33
N SER A 794 -36.79 29.42 -28.43
CA SER A 794 -37.55 29.62 -29.67
C SER A 794 -37.26 28.59 -30.78
N LEU A 795 -36.47 27.55 -30.50
CA LEU A 795 -36.26 26.36 -31.36
C LEU A 795 -35.53 26.63 -32.70
N GLU A 796 -34.72 27.69 -32.79
CA GLU A 796 -33.78 27.92 -33.92
C GLU A 796 -32.45 27.19 -33.67
N LEU A 797 -32.49 25.85 -33.75
CA LEU A 797 -31.36 24.91 -33.61
C LEU A 797 -31.33 23.88 -34.76
#